data_AF-A0A1V5H7M9-F1
#
_entry.id   AF-A0A1V5H7M9-F1
#
_cell.length_a   1.000
_cell.length_b   1.000
_cell.length_c   1.000
_cell.angle_alpha   90.00
_cell.angle_beta   90.00
_cell.angle_gamma   90.00
#
_symmetry.space_group_name_H-M   'P 1'
#
loop_
_entity.id
_entity.type
_entity.pdbx_description
1 polymer ?
#
loop_
_entity_poly.entity_id
_entity_poly.type
_entity_poly.pdbx_seq_one_letter_code
_entity_poly.pdbx_strand_id
1 'polypeptide(L)'
;MRAGPKICSLCLAALALVPALLAGGCGRTPRQLREAAFVADGRTLVRIAYVIPEEAAGRGVLFDRKTLSECPLYLRAPDGGDEDYIYIGPDGCIERAGQSIGTVAEGGELLFSADGVRLFADARPVALAPPGWDVLWVTADAAAPAVRSQVYPRIAFADGFMRTHLEEGQCRALAGRWRLLQHGGGMPTTEAQMRDPSFQRAANPFAVVGEGNGLLGFGDGSWFDFHGEARFYFGVPVEGEVVDTDTVPVATDMLVVHGAPGHEQAAFGWRGDQRAFVLLGRPPGGEWRELGRRDGPRPAVTSWMKLGLSVALGTQATAFLDGVPVLTASLPSRVTGPFGVLCGQAPVECDDIRAWSLASPPDPGEPLYARSSQFAEKKKKEHADPEQFDQWAQGADTFLQWRGRDASAVIANRIPLVGDFEYEALTAGTMAGRMPPGLYEFRVAEVPMAPATRPAAAWDGAAGLTARLGTDGVWEVGGLPERAAPERLPVLRLRRAAGDDSRMALWAATGWRPFTDPLPGPLRLMIARRPEGTLPSPPFPDPDHHRISCRNLVNDFFETAPTDWSWIEGSFRMACRWACQDQWNFMACGATGTPYMASKRTFAGRQFFECYLSLRPVYPWDAGDPSFTYDPGTDHNWEIFVAHEGWYNRHDLNFSFCGDGRNPLSGYAVVFGGDDNRETRLLRQGKIVARTSEERFLFPTEIPHGVIHWRWWRFSVWKDGGQIRVDLNGTRMLAYDDPAPLDGGHAAFWTVRNGFALSRATLFAERVAWEPEVLYVADAPAAAWQPRPADSATLTVLPDGRTRAVHNAGAGPFALRHRFEPPPDLAQTPVLEVPLRQGPGTEQNLHLEIGGRSFLVRISAPLSGMKALLTPEFERGECFRLPVMPEAAVRERYLLGEAATADGHLRFDLGKALQDKGIQLPHLRLTVLTLGNTSNTGYRLAGGEGCNPAGAFVEVGEPRLLGRD
;
A
#
# COMPACT_ATOMS: atom_id res chain seq x y z
N MET A 1 -70.98 11.75 -6.05
CA MET A 1 -72.08 12.46 -6.74
C MET A 1 -71.95 12.17 -8.23
N ARG A 2 -72.98 11.54 -8.82
CA ARG A 2 -73.40 11.59 -10.24
C ARG A 2 -72.33 11.28 -11.31
N ALA A 3 -72.38 10.09 -11.90
CA ALA A 3 -73.10 9.78 -13.16
C ALA A 3 -72.28 10.23 -14.39
N GLY A 4 -71.74 9.35 -15.22
CA GLY A 4 -72.42 8.38 -16.10
C GLY A 4 -71.71 8.42 -17.49
N PRO A 5 -72.18 7.72 -18.53
CA PRO A 5 -71.82 6.31 -18.76
C PRO A 5 -71.53 5.91 -20.24
N LYS A 6 -71.31 4.59 -20.46
CA LYS A 6 -71.60 3.70 -21.64
C LYS A 6 -70.52 3.44 -22.73
N ILE A 7 -70.00 2.19 -22.84
CA ILE A 7 -70.34 1.03 -23.75
C ILE A 7 -69.48 1.06 -25.05
N CYS A 8 -68.69 0.05 -25.48
CA CYS A 8 -69.04 -1.34 -25.90
C CYS A 8 -67.75 -2.23 -26.01
N SER A 9 -67.73 -3.45 -25.43
CA SER A 9 -67.69 -4.82 -26.05
C SER A 9 -66.55 -5.09 -27.06
N LEU A 10 -65.74 -6.15 -27.01
CA LEU A 10 -66.00 -7.58 -26.73
C LEU A 10 -64.73 -8.34 -26.25
N CYS A 11 -64.97 -9.29 -25.32
CA CYS A 11 -64.48 -10.68 -25.16
C CYS A 11 -62.97 -11.03 -25.20
N LEU A 12 -62.41 -11.88 -24.32
CA LEU A 12 -62.99 -12.79 -23.31
C LEU A 12 -61.94 -13.11 -22.21
N ALA A 13 -62.42 -13.15 -20.96
CA ALA A 13 -61.74 -13.36 -19.66
C ALA A 13 -60.88 -14.66 -19.57
N ALA A 14 -59.76 -14.75 -18.85
CA ALA A 14 -59.38 -14.37 -17.48
C ALA A 14 -59.85 -15.34 -16.35
N LEU A 15 -58.85 -16.02 -15.76
CA LEU A 15 -58.65 -16.45 -14.36
C LEU A 15 -59.78 -17.13 -13.54
N ALA A 16 -59.49 -18.29 -12.94
CA ALA A 16 -59.02 -18.41 -11.54
C ALA A 16 -58.94 -19.87 -11.02
N LEU A 17 -57.88 -20.12 -10.25
CA LEU A 17 -57.62 -21.09 -9.16
C LEU A 17 -58.25 -22.51 -9.11
N VAL A 18 -57.34 -23.44 -8.77
CA VAL A 18 -57.41 -24.90 -8.52
C VAL A 18 -58.09 -25.24 -7.16
N PRO A 19 -58.72 -26.42 -6.98
CA PRO A 19 -58.07 -27.53 -6.27
C PRO A 19 -58.20 -28.91 -6.96
N ALA A 20 -57.19 -29.74 -6.69
CA ALA A 20 -56.93 -31.08 -7.20
C ALA A 20 -58.03 -32.13 -6.96
N LEU A 21 -58.11 -33.14 -7.84
CA LEU A 21 -58.02 -34.58 -7.50
C LEU A 21 -58.09 -35.49 -8.74
N LEU A 22 -57.10 -36.38 -8.84
CA LEU A 22 -57.10 -37.73 -9.44
C LEU A 22 -56.93 -37.90 -10.97
N ALA A 23 -55.69 -37.74 -11.46
CA ALA A 23 -54.94 -38.72 -12.27
C ALA A 23 -53.53 -38.13 -12.55
N GLY A 24 -52.47 -38.86 -12.20
CA GLY A 24 -51.09 -38.36 -12.21
C GLY A 24 -50.57 -37.96 -13.59
N GLY A 25 -50.36 -36.66 -13.81
CA GLY A 25 -49.64 -36.10 -14.95
C GLY A 25 -48.22 -35.70 -14.54
N CYS A 26 -47.25 -36.57 -14.80
CA CYS A 26 -45.83 -36.20 -14.77
C CYS A 26 -45.53 -35.29 -15.97
N GLY A 27 -45.57 -33.97 -15.78
CA GLY A 27 -44.94 -33.04 -16.72
C GLY A 27 -43.44 -33.24 -16.67
N ARG A 28 -42.86 -33.86 -17.71
CA ARG A 28 -41.40 -34.02 -17.81
C ARG A 28 -40.74 -32.64 -17.92
N THR A 29 -39.64 -32.44 -17.22
CA THR A 29 -38.83 -31.21 -17.30
C THR A 29 -38.16 -31.11 -18.69
N PRO A 30 -37.71 -29.92 -19.13
CA PRO A 30 -36.97 -29.77 -20.39
C PRO A 30 -35.76 -30.70 -20.47
N ARG A 31 -35.01 -30.85 -19.37
CA ARG A 31 -33.90 -31.81 -19.24
C ARG A 31 -34.38 -33.25 -19.47
N GLN A 32 -35.43 -33.68 -18.75
CA GLN A 32 -35.98 -35.04 -18.90
C GLN A 32 -36.51 -35.32 -20.31
N LEU A 33 -37.10 -34.33 -20.97
CA LEU A 33 -37.54 -34.44 -22.37
C LEU A 33 -36.35 -34.60 -23.31
N ARG A 34 -35.28 -33.83 -23.09
CA ARG A 34 -34.06 -33.89 -23.91
C ARG A 34 -33.32 -35.21 -23.74
N GLU A 35 -33.11 -35.65 -22.51
CA GLU A 35 -32.46 -36.92 -22.21
C GLU A 35 -33.29 -38.12 -22.73
N ALA A 36 -34.62 -38.07 -22.64
CA ALA A 36 -35.49 -39.07 -23.25
C ALA A 36 -35.38 -39.10 -24.78
N ALA A 37 -35.20 -37.95 -25.43
CA ALA A 37 -34.98 -37.88 -26.88
C ALA A 37 -33.66 -38.53 -27.28
N PHE A 38 -32.57 -38.33 -26.52
CA PHE A 38 -31.31 -39.03 -26.77
C PHE A 38 -31.46 -40.54 -26.73
N VAL A 39 -32.19 -41.06 -25.74
CA VAL A 39 -32.46 -42.50 -25.62
C VAL A 39 -33.31 -43.00 -26.79
N ALA A 40 -34.32 -42.25 -27.21
CA ALA A 40 -35.16 -42.59 -28.36
C ALA A 40 -34.36 -42.65 -29.68
N ASP A 41 -33.35 -41.78 -29.83
CA ASP A 41 -32.45 -41.73 -30.98
C ASP A 41 -31.30 -42.76 -30.91
N GLY A 42 -31.31 -43.66 -29.92
CA GLY A 42 -30.26 -44.67 -29.73
C GLY A 42 -28.91 -44.09 -29.31
N ARG A 43 -28.90 -42.89 -28.71
CA ARG A 43 -27.69 -42.22 -28.21
C ARG A 43 -27.52 -42.47 -26.71
N THR A 44 -26.27 -42.45 -26.27
CA THR A 44 -25.83 -42.57 -24.87
C THR A 44 -25.03 -41.34 -24.47
N LEU A 45 -24.98 -41.06 -23.16
CA LEU A 45 -24.23 -39.95 -22.58
C LEU A 45 -22.89 -40.47 -22.05
N VAL A 46 -21.79 -40.00 -22.63
CA VAL A 46 -20.44 -40.42 -22.24
C VAL A 46 -19.69 -39.22 -21.65
N ARG A 47 -19.24 -39.34 -20.40
CA ARG A 47 -18.55 -38.24 -19.70
C ARG A 47 -17.23 -37.90 -20.36
N ILE A 48 -17.00 -36.61 -20.59
CA ILE A 48 -15.70 -36.11 -21.02
C ILE A 48 -14.77 -36.15 -19.82
N ALA A 49 -13.77 -37.03 -19.85
CA ALA A 49 -12.74 -37.05 -18.83
C ALA A 49 -11.83 -35.83 -19.03
N TYR A 50 -11.98 -34.83 -18.16
CA TYR A 50 -11.05 -33.70 -18.06
C TYR A 50 -10.47 -33.66 -16.64
N VAL A 51 -9.15 -33.55 -16.57
CA VAL A 51 -8.42 -33.22 -15.34
C VAL A 51 -7.63 -31.97 -15.67
N ILE A 52 -7.76 -30.95 -14.82
CA ILE A 52 -6.86 -29.80 -14.82
C ILE A 52 -5.64 -30.25 -14.01
N PRO A 53 -4.45 -30.37 -14.62
CA PRO A 53 -3.24 -30.69 -13.87
C PRO A 53 -2.97 -29.66 -12.77
N GLU A 54 -2.27 -30.04 -11.70
CA GLU A 54 -2.01 -29.15 -10.55
C GLU A 54 -1.18 -27.92 -10.97
N GLU A 55 -0.30 -28.12 -11.94
CA GLU A 55 0.55 -27.11 -12.59
C GLU A 55 -0.17 -26.23 -13.62
N ALA A 56 -1.46 -26.50 -13.89
CA ALA A 56 -2.27 -25.75 -14.84
C ALA A 56 -3.20 -24.74 -14.14
N ALA A 57 -3.46 -23.63 -14.82
CA ALA A 57 -4.49 -22.66 -14.45
C ALA A 57 -5.88 -23.10 -14.95
N GLY A 58 -5.91 -23.83 -16.06
CA GLY A 58 -7.15 -24.30 -16.65
C GLY A 58 -6.91 -25.22 -17.84
N ARG A 59 -8.00 -25.69 -18.45
CA ARG A 59 -7.97 -26.56 -19.62
C ARG A 59 -9.09 -26.18 -20.57
N GLY A 60 -8.79 -26.05 -21.86
CA GLY A 60 -9.78 -25.88 -22.92
C GLY A 60 -10.06 -27.22 -23.61
N VAL A 61 -11.33 -27.56 -23.84
CA VAL A 61 -11.75 -28.65 -24.74
C VAL A 61 -12.27 -28.02 -26.02
N LEU A 62 -11.59 -28.30 -27.12
CA LEU A 62 -11.86 -27.71 -28.44
C LEU A 62 -12.78 -28.61 -29.24
N PHE A 63 -13.73 -28.02 -29.95
CA PHE A 63 -14.62 -28.72 -30.86
C PHE A 63 -14.87 -27.87 -32.12
N ASP A 64 -15.16 -28.55 -33.22
CA ASP A 64 -15.49 -27.93 -34.51
C ASP A 64 -16.83 -28.48 -35.03
N ARG A 65 -17.32 -27.93 -36.15
CA ARG A 65 -18.55 -28.41 -36.80
C ARG A 65 -18.56 -29.91 -37.09
N LYS A 66 -17.39 -30.48 -37.39
CA LYS A 66 -17.24 -31.90 -37.70
C LYS A 66 -17.36 -32.74 -36.41
N THR A 67 -16.73 -32.29 -35.33
CA THR A 67 -16.81 -32.93 -34.02
C THR A 67 -18.25 -32.97 -33.53
N LEU A 68 -18.98 -31.85 -33.66
CA LEU A 68 -20.37 -31.76 -33.24
C LEU A 68 -21.32 -32.62 -34.08
N SER A 69 -21.11 -32.74 -35.39
CA SER A 69 -21.97 -33.57 -36.24
C SER A 69 -21.85 -35.06 -35.93
N GLU A 70 -20.67 -35.51 -35.49
CA GLU A 70 -20.41 -36.87 -35.05
C GLU A 70 -20.88 -37.09 -33.60
N CYS A 71 -20.48 -36.18 -32.69
CA CYS A 71 -20.70 -36.24 -31.25
C CYS A 71 -21.14 -34.86 -30.70
N PRO A 72 -22.45 -34.56 -30.62
CA PRO A 72 -22.98 -33.38 -29.96
C PRO A 72 -22.53 -33.26 -28.49
N LEU A 73 -22.49 -32.03 -27.96
CA LEU A 73 -22.10 -31.75 -26.58
C LEU A 73 -23.32 -31.52 -25.67
N TYR A 74 -23.25 -32.02 -24.45
CA TYR A 74 -24.28 -31.85 -23.45
C TYR A 74 -23.67 -31.53 -22.09
N LEU A 75 -24.04 -30.39 -21.51
CA LEU A 75 -23.66 -29.97 -20.17
C LEU A 75 -24.90 -29.94 -19.29
N ARG A 76 -24.82 -30.48 -18.07
CA ARG A 76 -25.96 -30.51 -17.15
C ARG A 76 -25.52 -30.36 -15.70
N ALA A 77 -26.41 -29.85 -14.86
CA ALA A 77 -26.22 -29.89 -13.41
C ALA A 77 -26.15 -31.35 -12.91
N PRO A 78 -25.39 -31.62 -11.84
CA PRO A 78 -25.29 -32.96 -11.26
C PRO A 78 -26.67 -33.49 -10.83
N ASP A 79 -26.81 -34.82 -10.80
CA ASP A 79 -28.08 -35.48 -10.49
C ASP A 79 -28.58 -35.08 -9.08
N GLY A 80 -29.83 -34.63 -9.00
CA GLY A 80 -30.43 -34.06 -7.78
C GLY A 80 -30.29 -32.53 -7.63
N GLY A 81 -29.65 -31.84 -8.59
CA GLY A 81 -29.58 -30.38 -8.68
C GLY A 81 -30.67 -29.74 -9.57
N ASP A 82 -30.47 -28.49 -9.99
CA ASP A 82 -31.36 -27.76 -10.91
C ASP A 82 -31.57 -28.50 -12.25
N GLU A 83 -32.75 -28.34 -12.85
CA GLU A 83 -33.15 -28.98 -14.12
C GLU A 83 -32.60 -28.25 -15.38
N ASP A 84 -31.55 -27.44 -15.20
CA ASP A 84 -30.91 -26.65 -16.24
C ASP A 84 -29.87 -27.48 -17.02
N TYR A 85 -29.69 -27.16 -18.30
CA TYR A 85 -28.74 -27.84 -19.19
C TYR A 85 -28.34 -26.94 -20.35
N ILE A 86 -27.19 -27.23 -20.96
CA ILE A 86 -26.76 -26.65 -22.24
C ILE A 86 -26.52 -27.81 -23.23
N TYR A 87 -27.10 -27.74 -24.41
CA TYR A 87 -26.89 -28.72 -25.47
C TYR A 87 -26.39 -28.02 -26.74
N ILE A 88 -25.36 -28.59 -27.37
CA ILE A 88 -24.82 -28.13 -28.65
C ILE A 88 -25.06 -29.23 -29.67
N GLY A 89 -25.99 -28.98 -30.57
CA GLY A 89 -26.47 -29.94 -31.57
C GLY A 89 -25.47 -30.23 -32.70
N PRO A 90 -25.76 -31.26 -33.51
CA PRO A 90 -24.93 -31.62 -34.66
C PRO A 90 -24.93 -30.56 -35.77
N ASP A 91 -25.97 -29.74 -35.80
CA ASP A 91 -26.10 -28.55 -36.64
C ASP A 91 -25.46 -27.31 -35.99
N GLY A 92 -24.73 -27.47 -34.89
CA GLY A 92 -24.07 -26.44 -34.11
C GLY A 92 -25.00 -25.46 -33.40
N CYS A 93 -26.31 -25.71 -33.38
CA CYS A 93 -27.25 -24.92 -32.58
C CYS A 93 -26.97 -25.15 -31.08
N ILE A 94 -26.86 -24.07 -30.32
CA ILE A 94 -26.68 -24.09 -28.87
C ILE A 94 -28.02 -23.77 -28.23
N GLU A 95 -28.51 -24.66 -27.38
CA GLU A 95 -29.71 -24.45 -26.58
C GLU A 95 -29.41 -24.54 -25.08
N ARG A 96 -30.13 -23.75 -24.28
CA ARG A 96 -30.16 -23.87 -22.83
C ARG A 96 -31.60 -24.08 -22.37
N ALA A 97 -31.84 -25.15 -21.63
CA ALA A 97 -33.18 -25.53 -21.16
C ALA A 97 -34.26 -25.52 -22.28
N GLY A 98 -33.88 -25.90 -23.51
CA GLY A 98 -34.76 -25.96 -24.68
C GLY A 98 -34.94 -24.65 -25.46
N GLN A 99 -34.27 -23.56 -25.07
CA GLN A 99 -34.25 -22.30 -25.81
C GLN A 99 -32.93 -22.13 -26.55
N SER A 100 -32.96 -21.79 -27.83
CA SER A 100 -31.74 -21.48 -28.61
C SER A 100 -31.09 -20.20 -28.08
N ILE A 101 -29.80 -20.27 -27.79
CA ILE A 101 -28.99 -19.17 -27.22
C ILE A 101 -27.78 -18.80 -28.10
N GLY A 102 -27.53 -19.52 -29.19
CA GLY A 102 -26.44 -19.23 -30.11
C GLY A 102 -26.20 -20.36 -31.11
N THR A 103 -25.20 -20.17 -31.97
CA THR A 103 -24.77 -21.18 -32.95
C THR A 103 -23.26 -21.15 -33.06
N VAL A 104 -22.67 -22.33 -33.26
CA VAL A 104 -21.25 -22.51 -33.60
C VAL A 104 -21.11 -22.51 -35.11
N ALA A 105 -20.44 -21.51 -35.68
CA ALA A 105 -20.22 -21.42 -37.12
C ALA A 105 -19.03 -22.28 -37.57
N GLU A 106 -17.87 -22.10 -36.94
CA GLU A 106 -16.64 -22.82 -37.29
C GLU A 106 -16.21 -23.77 -36.17
N GLY A 107 -16.14 -23.26 -34.95
CA GLY A 107 -15.70 -24.04 -33.80
C GLY A 107 -15.91 -23.33 -32.47
N GLY A 108 -15.69 -24.07 -31.40
CA GLY A 108 -15.87 -23.56 -30.06
C GLY A 108 -14.98 -24.26 -29.04
N GLU A 109 -15.08 -23.78 -27.81
CA GLU A 109 -14.25 -24.22 -26.70
C GLU A 109 -15.08 -24.29 -25.42
N LEU A 110 -14.90 -25.37 -24.67
CA LEU A 110 -15.30 -25.46 -23.27
C LEU A 110 -14.08 -25.22 -22.41
N LEU A 111 -14.08 -24.10 -21.70
CA LEU A 111 -12.96 -23.65 -20.90
C LEU A 111 -13.22 -23.92 -19.43
N PHE A 112 -12.40 -24.82 -18.87
CA PHE A 112 -12.47 -25.27 -17.49
C PHE A 112 -11.46 -24.50 -16.64
N SER A 113 -11.95 -23.84 -15.59
CA SER A 113 -11.14 -23.19 -14.56
C SER A 113 -11.71 -23.49 -13.17
N ALA A 114 -11.08 -22.97 -12.12
CA ALA A 114 -11.58 -23.06 -10.75
C ALA A 114 -12.97 -22.41 -10.57
N ASP A 115 -13.30 -21.42 -11.40
CA ASP A 115 -14.53 -20.61 -11.29
C ASP A 115 -15.72 -21.20 -12.08
N GLY A 116 -15.50 -22.23 -12.90
CA GLY A 116 -16.55 -22.94 -13.62
C GLY A 116 -16.17 -23.36 -15.04
N VAL A 117 -17.18 -23.59 -15.89
CA VAL A 117 -17.02 -23.97 -17.30
C VAL A 117 -17.63 -22.92 -18.21
N ARG A 118 -16.79 -22.20 -18.97
CA ARG A 118 -17.23 -21.17 -19.92
C ARG A 118 -17.28 -21.76 -21.32
N LEU A 119 -18.43 -21.66 -21.99
CA LEU A 119 -18.62 -22.04 -23.37
C LEU A 119 -18.35 -20.84 -24.30
N PHE A 120 -17.42 -21.03 -25.23
CA PHE A 120 -17.17 -20.11 -26.33
C PHE A 120 -17.61 -20.72 -27.66
N ALA A 121 -18.28 -19.92 -28.48
CA ALA A 121 -18.53 -20.21 -29.90
C ALA A 121 -17.87 -19.11 -30.72
N ASP A 122 -16.96 -19.48 -31.62
CA ASP A 122 -16.24 -18.55 -32.49
C ASP A 122 -15.57 -17.40 -31.69
N ALA A 123 -14.91 -17.77 -30.58
CA ALA A 123 -14.24 -16.89 -29.59
C ALA A 123 -15.17 -15.93 -28.80
N ARG A 124 -16.48 -16.03 -28.97
CA ARG A 124 -17.47 -15.26 -28.21
C ARG A 124 -18.06 -16.09 -27.07
N PRO A 125 -18.24 -15.51 -25.87
CA PRO A 125 -18.87 -16.22 -24.77
C PRO A 125 -20.36 -16.45 -25.07
N VAL A 126 -20.83 -17.68 -24.88
CA VAL A 126 -22.25 -18.02 -25.08
C VAL A 126 -22.93 -18.36 -23.77
N ALA A 127 -22.30 -19.21 -22.94
CA ALA A 127 -22.88 -19.65 -21.68
C ALA A 127 -21.81 -19.89 -20.60
N LEU A 128 -22.21 -19.78 -19.34
CA LEU A 128 -21.42 -20.15 -18.17
C LEU A 128 -22.16 -21.23 -17.40
N ALA A 129 -21.53 -22.38 -17.24
CA ALA A 129 -21.97 -23.44 -16.34
C ALA A 129 -21.20 -23.33 -15.01
N PRO A 130 -21.88 -23.33 -13.85
CA PRO A 130 -21.24 -23.38 -12.54
C PRO A 130 -20.27 -24.56 -12.37
N PRO A 131 -19.32 -24.47 -11.41
CA PRO A 131 -18.49 -25.60 -11.04
C PRO A 131 -19.32 -26.85 -10.71
N GLY A 132 -18.81 -28.03 -11.12
CA GLY A 132 -19.43 -29.32 -10.81
C GLY A 132 -20.47 -29.83 -11.81
N TRP A 133 -20.77 -29.06 -12.88
CA TRP A 133 -21.59 -29.56 -13.97
C TRP A 133 -20.90 -30.72 -14.71
N ASP A 134 -21.72 -31.71 -15.11
CA ASP A 134 -21.27 -32.79 -15.99
C ASP A 134 -21.12 -32.27 -17.41
N VAL A 135 -20.02 -32.67 -18.07
CA VAL A 135 -19.78 -32.42 -19.49
C VAL A 135 -19.72 -33.76 -20.21
N LEU A 136 -20.59 -33.93 -21.19
CA LEU A 136 -20.92 -35.22 -21.79
C LEU A 136 -20.92 -35.12 -23.31
N TRP A 137 -20.41 -36.15 -23.98
CA TRP A 137 -20.68 -36.43 -25.39
C TRP A 137 -22.02 -37.14 -25.54
N VAL A 138 -22.77 -36.80 -26.58
CA VAL A 138 -23.97 -37.53 -27.01
C VAL A 138 -23.60 -38.41 -28.21
N THR A 139 -23.50 -39.72 -28.02
CA THR A 139 -22.91 -40.63 -29.03
C THR A 139 -23.68 -41.94 -29.15
N ALA A 140 -23.66 -42.57 -30.32
CA ALA A 140 -24.21 -43.91 -30.54
C ALA A 140 -23.23 -45.04 -30.14
N ASP A 141 -21.95 -44.70 -29.98
CA ASP A 141 -20.89 -45.60 -29.55
C ASP A 141 -20.62 -45.43 -28.04
N ALA A 142 -20.45 -46.53 -27.31
CA ALA A 142 -20.12 -46.50 -25.89
C ALA A 142 -18.66 -46.06 -25.64
N ALA A 143 -17.79 -46.07 -26.66
CA ALA A 143 -16.44 -45.57 -26.57
C ALA A 143 -16.38 -44.04 -26.62
N ALA A 144 -15.63 -43.42 -25.70
CA ALA A 144 -15.44 -41.97 -25.68
C ALA A 144 -14.59 -41.50 -26.88
N PRO A 145 -15.04 -40.51 -27.67
CA PRO A 145 -14.23 -39.95 -28.75
C PRO A 145 -12.98 -39.24 -28.19
N ALA A 146 -11.92 -39.15 -29.01
CA ALA A 146 -10.67 -38.51 -28.62
C ALA A 146 -10.87 -37.00 -28.38
N VAL A 147 -10.51 -36.54 -27.19
CA VAL A 147 -10.65 -35.13 -26.80
C VAL A 147 -9.49 -34.31 -27.36
N ARG A 148 -9.80 -33.31 -28.20
CA ARG A 148 -8.85 -32.23 -28.50
C ARG A 148 -8.87 -31.24 -27.35
N SER A 149 -7.76 -31.08 -26.65
CA SER A 149 -7.67 -30.15 -25.53
C SER A 149 -6.37 -29.38 -25.50
N GLN A 150 -6.43 -28.19 -24.93
CA GLN A 150 -5.30 -27.33 -24.64
C GLN A 150 -5.19 -27.14 -23.13
N VAL A 151 -3.99 -27.27 -22.57
CA VAL A 151 -3.71 -26.97 -21.16
C VAL A 151 -3.16 -25.55 -21.08
N TYR A 152 -3.69 -24.76 -20.15
CA TYR A 152 -3.19 -23.42 -19.85
C TYR A 152 -2.27 -23.50 -18.64
N PRO A 153 -0.97 -23.24 -18.79
CA PRO A 153 -0.02 -23.36 -17.69
C PRO A 153 -0.33 -22.32 -16.61
N ARG A 154 -0.05 -22.66 -15.35
CA ARG A 154 -0.07 -21.67 -14.28
C ARG A 154 1.13 -20.75 -14.42
N ILE A 155 0.87 -19.45 -14.32
CA ILE A 155 1.88 -18.40 -14.48
C ILE A 155 2.04 -17.70 -13.14
N ALA A 156 3.27 -17.37 -12.78
CA ALA A 156 3.63 -16.43 -11.73
C ALA A 156 4.86 -15.66 -12.20
N PHE A 157 4.73 -14.35 -12.28
CA PHE A 157 5.74 -13.42 -12.78
C PHE A 157 5.86 -12.25 -11.81
N ALA A 158 7.10 -11.83 -11.54
CA ALA A 158 7.40 -10.62 -10.80
C ALA A 158 8.71 -10.00 -11.32
N ASP A 159 8.73 -8.67 -11.45
CA ASP A 159 9.91 -7.91 -11.86
C ASP A 159 9.91 -6.54 -11.16
N GLY A 160 10.88 -6.33 -10.26
CA GLY A 160 11.16 -5.05 -9.60
C GLY A 160 12.36 -4.31 -10.21
N PHE A 161 12.76 -4.68 -11.43
CA PHE A 161 13.77 -3.97 -12.23
C PHE A 161 15.16 -3.82 -11.59
N MET A 162 15.54 -4.70 -10.66
CA MET A 162 16.82 -4.68 -9.94
C MET A 162 18.04 -5.03 -10.81
N ARG A 163 18.29 -4.25 -11.88
CA ARG A 163 19.33 -4.46 -12.91
C ARG A 163 19.73 -3.14 -13.59
N THR A 164 20.86 -3.12 -14.31
CA THR A 164 21.38 -1.90 -14.97
C THR A 164 20.89 -1.71 -16.41
N HIS A 165 20.28 -2.73 -17.02
CA HIS A 165 19.76 -2.69 -18.39
C HIS A 165 18.35 -3.26 -18.47
N LEU A 166 17.48 -2.63 -19.26
CA LEU A 166 16.08 -3.03 -19.35
C LEU A 166 15.87 -4.32 -20.19
N GLU A 167 16.69 -4.53 -21.23
CA GLU A 167 16.44 -5.52 -22.30
C GLU A 167 16.89 -6.96 -22.00
N GLU A 168 17.19 -7.32 -20.76
CA GLU A 168 17.55 -8.70 -20.37
C GLU A 168 16.32 -9.61 -20.24
N GLY A 169 15.66 -9.92 -21.36
CA GLY A 169 14.74 -11.05 -21.54
C GLY A 169 13.39 -11.05 -20.80
N GLN A 170 13.24 -10.32 -19.69
CA GLN A 170 12.06 -10.36 -18.81
C GLN A 170 10.95 -9.37 -19.22
N CYS A 171 11.32 -8.30 -19.91
CA CYS A 171 10.40 -7.30 -20.43
C CYS A 171 10.88 -6.77 -21.80
N ARG A 172 9.96 -6.31 -22.65
CA ARG A 172 10.27 -5.79 -23.97
C ARG A 172 9.52 -4.50 -24.26
N ALA A 173 10.24 -3.46 -24.67
CA ALA A 173 9.64 -2.27 -25.24
C ALA A 173 9.02 -2.61 -26.61
N LEU A 174 7.70 -2.54 -26.71
CA LEU A 174 6.93 -2.77 -27.94
C LEU A 174 6.60 -1.46 -28.67
N ALA A 175 6.51 -0.35 -27.93
CA ALA A 175 6.32 1.00 -28.45
C ALA A 175 6.87 2.05 -27.47
N GLY A 176 7.06 3.28 -27.96
CA GLY A 176 7.57 4.42 -27.19
C GLY A 176 9.00 4.22 -26.69
N ARG A 177 9.42 5.10 -25.76
CA ARG A 177 10.74 5.02 -25.12
C ARG A 177 10.58 4.52 -23.70
N TRP A 178 11.41 3.54 -23.33
CA TRP A 178 11.45 2.97 -21.99
C TRP A 178 12.90 2.93 -21.52
N ARG A 179 13.13 3.40 -20.30
CA ARG A 179 14.47 3.41 -19.68
C ARG A 179 14.36 3.12 -18.19
N LEU A 180 15.41 2.54 -17.63
CA LEU A 180 15.56 2.48 -16.18
C LEU A 180 15.84 3.89 -15.65
N LEU A 181 15.21 4.21 -14.54
CA LEU A 181 15.52 5.36 -13.70
C LEU A 181 16.10 4.81 -12.40
N GLN A 182 17.31 5.24 -12.08
CA GLN A 182 17.96 4.88 -10.83
C GLN A 182 17.84 6.03 -9.84
N HIS A 183 17.23 5.77 -8.69
CA HIS A 183 17.18 6.63 -7.52
C HIS A 183 18.35 6.29 -6.58
N GLY A 184 19.28 7.24 -6.44
CA GLY A 184 20.50 7.12 -5.62
C GLY A 184 21.58 6.18 -6.19
N GLY A 185 22.71 6.01 -5.49
CA GLY A 185 23.84 5.17 -5.93
C GLY A 185 23.74 3.70 -5.48
N GLY A 186 24.63 2.81 -5.96
CA GLY A 186 24.95 1.59 -5.20
C GLY A 186 24.44 0.25 -5.70
N MET A 187 24.36 0.04 -7.00
CA MET A 187 24.07 -1.30 -7.53
C MET A 187 25.33 -2.05 -7.93
N PRO A 188 25.42 -3.35 -7.62
CA PRO A 188 26.44 -4.20 -8.21
C PRO A 188 26.31 -4.17 -9.74
N THR A 189 27.36 -3.73 -10.43
CA THR A 189 27.42 -3.73 -11.90
C THR A 189 28.19 -4.92 -12.45
N THR A 190 28.69 -5.79 -11.55
CA THR A 190 29.45 -7.00 -11.89
C THR A 190 29.02 -8.17 -11.01
N GLU A 191 29.16 -9.41 -11.50
CA GLU A 191 28.92 -10.62 -10.68
C GLU A 191 29.80 -10.64 -9.42
N ALA A 192 31.02 -10.11 -9.50
CA ALA A 192 31.93 -10.01 -8.36
C ALA A 192 31.36 -9.11 -7.26
N GLN A 193 30.83 -7.94 -7.63
CA GLN A 193 30.16 -7.04 -6.68
C GLN A 193 28.84 -7.65 -6.15
N MET A 194 28.08 -8.36 -7.00
CA MET A 194 26.83 -9.01 -6.57
C MET A 194 27.10 -10.02 -5.45
N ARG A 195 28.19 -10.77 -5.58
CA ARG A 195 28.64 -11.79 -4.60
C ARG A 195 29.44 -11.20 -3.44
N ASP A 196 29.80 -9.92 -3.47
CA ASP A 196 30.55 -9.28 -2.40
C ASP A 196 29.59 -8.81 -1.29
N PRO A 197 29.63 -9.42 -0.10
CA PRO A 197 28.77 -9.04 1.02
C PRO A 197 29.22 -7.72 1.68
N SER A 198 30.33 -7.11 1.24
CA SER A 198 30.78 -5.79 1.70
C SER A 198 30.34 -4.65 0.78
N PHE A 199 29.77 -4.97 -0.38
CA PHE A 199 29.29 -4.00 -1.35
C PHE A 199 28.15 -3.13 -0.78
N GLN A 200 28.15 -1.84 -1.12
CA GLN A 200 27.13 -0.88 -0.68
C GLN A 200 25.86 -1.06 -1.51
N ARG A 201 24.67 -1.09 -0.89
CA ARG A 201 23.41 -1.47 -1.55
C ARG A 201 22.30 -0.47 -1.26
N ALA A 202 21.37 -0.35 -2.20
CA ALA A 202 20.14 0.41 -2.07
C ALA A 202 18.95 -0.52 -1.81
N ALA A 203 17.97 -0.09 -1.00
CA ALA A 203 16.79 -0.90 -0.69
C ALA A 203 15.95 -1.22 -1.95
N ASN A 204 15.70 -0.23 -2.79
CA ASN A 204 15.17 -0.39 -4.15
C ASN A 204 15.50 0.87 -4.98
N PRO A 205 16.57 0.86 -5.79
CA PRO A 205 16.95 2.04 -6.53
C PRO A 205 16.24 2.17 -7.88
N PHE A 206 15.47 1.20 -8.36
CA PHE A 206 15.01 1.24 -9.74
C PHE A 206 13.51 1.45 -9.87
N ALA A 207 13.18 2.33 -10.80
CA ALA A 207 11.90 2.34 -11.47
C ALA A 207 12.14 2.35 -12.97
N VAL A 208 11.08 2.17 -13.73
CA VAL A 208 11.09 2.28 -15.17
C VAL A 208 10.29 3.52 -15.58
N VAL A 209 10.89 4.34 -16.43
CA VAL A 209 10.23 5.51 -17.00
C VAL A 209 9.86 5.22 -18.45
N GLY A 210 8.58 5.42 -18.76
CA GLY A 210 8.01 5.27 -20.10
C GLY A 210 7.43 6.59 -20.62
N GLU A 211 7.59 6.86 -21.91
CA GLU A 211 7.00 8.05 -22.57
C GLU A 211 6.74 7.81 -24.07
N GLY A 212 6.01 8.76 -24.69
CA GLY A 212 5.79 8.78 -26.14
C GLY A 212 4.83 7.70 -26.64
N ASN A 213 3.70 7.51 -25.95
CA ASN A 213 2.71 6.44 -26.18
C ASN A 213 3.32 5.03 -26.07
N GLY A 214 4.11 4.83 -25.01
CA GLY A 214 4.88 3.60 -24.84
C GLY A 214 4.05 2.39 -24.44
N LEU A 215 4.51 1.21 -24.85
CA LEU A 215 4.01 -0.08 -24.37
C LEU A 215 5.19 -0.96 -23.97
N LEU A 216 5.27 -1.31 -22.69
CA LEU A 216 6.22 -2.28 -22.15
C LEU A 216 5.49 -3.61 -21.94
N GLY A 217 5.87 -4.65 -22.68
CA GLY A 217 5.27 -5.98 -22.62
C GLY A 217 6.07 -6.94 -21.72
N PHE A 218 5.35 -7.85 -21.07
CA PHE A 218 5.90 -8.90 -20.20
C PHE A 218 5.42 -10.29 -20.63
N GLY A 219 6.34 -11.24 -20.62
CA GLY A 219 6.09 -12.62 -21.08
C GLY A 219 6.02 -12.78 -22.60
N ASP A 220 6.12 -14.03 -23.04
CA ASP A 220 6.06 -14.48 -24.44
C ASP A 220 4.87 -15.42 -24.73
N GLY A 221 4.11 -15.79 -23.69
CA GLY A 221 3.08 -16.82 -23.73
C GLY A 221 1.64 -16.33 -23.88
N SER A 222 0.74 -17.25 -24.23
CA SER A 222 -0.71 -17.04 -24.21
C SER A 222 -1.22 -17.08 -22.78
N TRP A 223 -1.11 -15.96 -22.07
CA TRP A 223 -1.65 -15.85 -20.72
C TRP A 223 -3.17 -15.79 -20.78
N PHE A 224 -3.79 -16.43 -19.78
CA PHE A 224 -5.22 -16.63 -19.69
C PHE A 224 -5.60 -16.67 -18.21
N ASP A 225 -6.82 -16.18 -17.90
CA ASP A 225 -7.37 -16.06 -16.56
C ASP A 225 -6.33 -15.65 -15.53
N PHE A 226 -5.91 -14.40 -15.58
CA PHE A 226 -4.82 -13.91 -14.74
C PHE A 226 -5.13 -12.53 -14.17
N HIS A 227 -4.44 -12.20 -13.09
CA HIS A 227 -4.33 -10.87 -12.53
C HIS A 227 -2.95 -10.30 -12.85
N GLY A 228 -2.91 -9.10 -13.44
CA GLY A 228 -1.67 -8.35 -13.64
C GLY A 228 -1.75 -7.02 -12.91
N GLU A 229 -0.67 -6.64 -12.24
CA GLU A 229 -0.55 -5.39 -11.50
C GLU A 229 0.82 -4.72 -11.71
N ALA A 230 0.82 -3.40 -11.53
CA ALA A 230 1.99 -2.54 -11.56
C ALA A 230 1.85 -1.43 -10.52
N ARG A 231 2.97 -0.98 -9.94
CA ARG A 231 2.98 0.23 -9.11
C ARG A 231 3.40 1.42 -9.96
N PHE A 232 2.68 2.53 -9.84
CA PHE A 232 2.98 3.78 -10.54
C PHE A 232 3.19 4.90 -9.53
N TYR A 233 4.17 5.76 -9.82
CA TYR A 233 4.23 7.07 -9.20
C TYR A 233 3.13 7.94 -9.83
N PHE A 234 2.20 8.45 -9.01
CA PHE A 234 1.05 9.20 -9.55
C PHE A 234 1.44 10.61 -10.00
N GLY A 235 2.55 11.17 -9.53
CA GLY A 235 2.97 12.52 -9.93
C GLY A 235 3.57 12.64 -11.31
N VAL A 236 4.18 13.79 -11.55
CA VAL A 236 5.12 13.98 -12.66
C VAL A 236 6.48 13.41 -12.24
N PRO A 237 7.00 12.37 -12.92
CA PRO A 237 8.32 11.84 -12.62
C PRO A 237 9.38 12.93 -12.81
N VAL A 238 10.26 13.08 -11.81
CA VAL A 238 11.38 14.02 -11.86
C VAL A 238 12.67 13.26 -11.63
N GLU A 239 13.66 13.50 -12.50
CA GLU A 239 14.99 12.88 -12.41
C GLU A 239 15.94 13.61 -11.44
N GLY A 240 15.49 14.73 -10.85
CA GLY A 240 16.30 15.58 -9.98
C GLY A 240 16.05 15.36 -8.48
N GLU A 241 16.83 16.08 -7.65
CA GLU A 241 16.79 15.96 -6.19
C GLU A 241 15.52 16.52 -5.52
N VAL A 242 14.69 17.27 -6.25
CA VAL A 242 13.47 17.91 -5.72
C VAL A 242 12.25 17.24 -6.33
N VAL A 243 11.43 16.63 -5.48
CA VAL A 243 10.17 16.00 -5.87
C VAL A 243 9.15 17.07 -6.26
N ASP A 244 8.46 16.87 -7.38
CA ASP A 244 7.33 17.73 -7.76
C ASP A 244 6.13 17.43 -6.84
N THR A 245 5.64 18.48 -6.19
CA THR A 245 4.50 18.42 -5.24
C THR A 245 3.30 19.23 -5.72
N ASP A 246 3.39 19.85 -6.90
CA ASP A 246 2.45 20.86 -7.38
C ASP A 246 1.70 20.45 -8.67
N THR A 247 2.18 19.44 -9.41
CA THR A 247 1.60 19.09 -10.71
C THR A 247 0.78 17.80 -10.70
N VAL A 248 -0.48 17.89 -11.12
CA VAL A 248 -1.35 16.74 -11.40
C VAL A 248 -1.01 16.19 -12.80
N PRO A 249 -0.87 14.86 -12.99
CA PRO A 249 -0.48 14.23 -14.26
C PRO A 249 -1.60 14.25 -15.32
N VAL A 250 -1.95 15.43 -15.85
CA VAL A 250 -3.06 15.58 -16.84
C VAL A 250 -2.66 15.30 -18.29
N ALA A 251 -1.36 15.20 -18.58
CA ALA A 251 -0.82 15.02 -19.93
C ALA A 251 -0.31 13.59 -20.21
N THR A 252 -0.60 12.64 -19.32
CA THR A 252 -0.16 11.25 -19.45
C THR A 252 -1.24 10.25 -19.04
N ASP A 253 -1.08 9.03 -19.53
CA ASP A 253 -1.90 7.88 -19.19
C ASP A 253 -1.04 6.88 -18.42
N MET A 254 -1.58 6.25 -17.38
CA MET A 254 -0.90 5.21 -16.59
C MET A 254 -1.80 3.98 -16.60
N LEU A 255 -1.54 3.03 -17.52
CA LEU A 255 -2.46 1.93 -17.78
C LEU A 255 -1.75 0.57 -17.65
N VAL A 256 -2.39 -0.38 -16.98
CA VAL A 256 -2.08 -1.81 -17.13
C VAL A 256 -2.93 -2.38 -18.26
N VAL A 257 -2.35 -3.26 -19.08
CA VAL A 257 -2.97 -3.79 -20.31
C VAL A 257 -2.84 -5.30 -20.35
N HIS A 258 -3.89 -5.98 -20.79
CA HIS A 258 -3.90 -7.41 -21.06
C HIS A 258 -4.48 -7.68 -22.46
N GLY A 259 -3.78 -8.52 -23.23
CA GLY A 259 -4.25 -9.16 -24.44
C GLY A 259 -3.32 -8.89 -25.62
N ALA A 260 -3.28 -9.81 -26.57
CA ALA A 260 -2.50 -9.63 -27.80
C ALA A 260 -3.22 -8.71 -28.81
N PRO A 261 -2.50 -7.95 -29.65
CA PRO A 261 -3.10 -7.01 -30.61
C PRO A 261 -4.12 -7.61 -31.60
N GLY A 262 -4.02 -8.92 -31.88
CA GLY A 262 -4.95 -9.64 -32.76
C GLY A 262 -6.20 -10.21 -32.05
N HIS A 263 -6.35 -9.97 -30.75
CA HIS A 263 -7.43 -10.48 -29.91
C HIS A 263 -8.14 -9.31 -29.19
N GLU A 264 -9.21 -9.60 -28.44
CA GLU A 264 -9.77 -8.60 -27.53
C GLU A 264 -8.72 -8.26 -26.47
N GLN A 265 -8.59 -6.97 -26.17
CA GLN A 265 -7.71 -6.45 -25.14
C GLN A 265 -8.51 -5.68 -24.09
N ALA A 266 -8.02 -5.68 -22.88
CA ALA A 266 -8.54 -4.87 -21.78
C ALA A 266 -7.42 -4.03 -21.17
N ALA A 267 -7.74 -2.84 -20.71
CA ALA A 267 -6.80 -1.98 -20.00
C ALA A 267 -7.48 -1.27 -18.84
N PHE A 268 -6.72 -0.96 -17.79
CA PHE A 268 -7.23 -0.18 -16.67
C PHE A 268 -6.17 0.78 -16.15
N GLY A 269 -6.59 1.97 -15.75
CA GLY A 269 -5.75 2.89 -15.00
C GLY A 269 -6.14 4.36 -15.20
N TRP A 270 -5.20 5.26 -14.96
CA TRP A 270 -5.41 6.71 -15.01
C TRP A 270 -5.36 7.24 -16.44
N ARG A 271 -6.35 8.05 -16.80
CA ARG A 271 -6.39 8.87 -18.02
C ARG A 271 -6.23 10.33 -17.67
N GLY A 272 -5.09 10.92 -17.99
CA GLY A 272 -4.75 12.29 -17.59
C GLY A 272 -5.69 13.33 -18.19
N ASP A 273 -6.06 13.16 -19.46
CA ASP A 273 -6.97 14.04 -20.18
C ASP A 273 -8.38 14.06 -19.57
N GLN A 274 -8.81 12.93 -19.02
CA GLN A 274 -10.12 12.76 -18.39
C GLN A 274 -10.09 12.97 -16.88
N ARG A 275 -8.91 13.05 -16.27
CA ARG A 275 -8.69 13.15 -14.82
C ARG A 275 -9.45 12.07 -14.04
N ALA A 276 -9.46 10.84 -14.57
CA ALA A 276 -10.24 9.73 -14.02
C ALA A 276 -9.55 8.38 -14.21
N PHE A 277 -9.97 7.39 -13.42
CA PHE A 277 -9.62 5.99 -13.64
C PHE A 277 -10.64 5.34 -14.55
N VAL A 278 -10.20 4.67 -15.60
CA VAL A 278 -11.10 4.05 -16.59
C VAL A 278 -10.73 2.60 -16.85
N LEU A 279 -11.75 1.78 -17.08
CA LEU A 279 -11.65 0.44 -17.63
C LEU A 279 -11.96 0.52 -19.12
N LEU A 280 -11.03 0.04 -19.94
CA LEU A 280 -11.08 0.10 -21.39
C LEU A 280 -11.13 -1.30 -21.98
N GLY A 281 -11.78 -1.43 -23.13
CA GLY A 281 -11.72 -2.60 -24.00
C GLY A 281 -11.30 -2.19 -25.40
N ARG A 282 -10.67 -3.10 -26.14
CA ARG A 282 -10.32 -2.90 -27.55
C ARG A 282 -10.54 -4.19 -28.33
N PRO A 283 -11.41 -4.21 -29.34
CA PRO A 283 -11.57 -5.37 -30.20
C PRO A 283 -10.34 -5.52 -31.13
N PRO A 284 -10.14 -6.70 -31.74
CA PRO A 284 -9.05 -6.94 -32.69
C PRO A 284 -9.00 -5.87 -33.79
N GLY A 285 -7.89 -5.16 -33.91
CA GLY A 285 -7.69 -4.11 -34.93
C GLY A 285 -8.59 -2.87 -34.78
N GLY A 286 -9.29 -2.70 -33.66
CA GLY A 286 -10.14 -1.54 -33.39
C GLY A 286 -9.49 -0.50 -32.46
N GLU A 287 -10.28 0.49 -32.08
CA GLU A 287 -9.90 1.57 -31.14
C GLU A 287 -10.24 1.20 -29.69
N TRP A 288 -9.58 1.87 -28.73
CA TRP A 288 -9.95 1.78 -27.32
C TRP A 288 -11.33 2.39 -27.08
N ARG A 289 -12.18 1.68 -26.32
CA ARG A 289 -13.48 2.15 -25.86
C ARG A 289 -13.56 2.06 -24.34
N GLU A 290 -14.22 3.04 -23.75
CA GLU A 290 -14.54 3.04 -22.33
C GLU A 290 -15.62 2.00 -22.02
N LEU A 291 -15.34 1.13 -21.06
CA LEU A 291 -16.27 0.14 -20.51
C LEU A 291 -16.80 0.57 -19.14
N GLY A 292 -16.05 1.40 -18.44
CA GLY A 292 -16.44 1.98 -17.16
C GLY A 292 -15.46 3.07 -16.70
N ARG A 293 -15.94 3.95 -15.85
CA ARG A 293 -15.20 5.10 -15.32
C ARG A 293 -15.44 5.25 -13.83
N ARG A 294 -14.38 5.51 -13.09
CA ARG A 294 -14.40 5.92 -11.69
C ARG A 294 -13.96 7.36 -11.62
N ASP A 295 -14.94 8.23 -11.41
CA ASP A 295 -14.71 9.60 -10.95
C ASP A 295 -14.49 9.60 -9.43
N GLY A 296 -13.93 10.68 -8.90
CA GLY A 296 -13.79 10.89 -7.47
C GLY A 296 -12.34 11.02 -7.00
N PRO A 297 -12.09 10.80 -5.71
CA PRO A 297 -10.77 11.02 -5.11
C PRO A 297 -9.69 10.14 -5.75
N ARG A 298 -8.51 10.72 -5.85
CA ARG A 298 -7.30 10.12 -6.42
C ARG A 298 -6.16 10.11 -5.38
N PRO A 299 -5.13 9.28 -5.58
CA PRO A 299 -3.88 9.40 -4.83
C PRO A 299 -3.31 10.82 -4.90
N ALA A 300 -2.55 11.21 -3.88
CA ALA A 300 -1.80 12.45 -3.89
C ALA A 300 -0.68 12.42 -4.95
N VAL A 301 -0.33 13.56 -5.53
CA VAL A 301 0.66 13.71 -6.63
C VAL A 301 2.07 13.26 -6.25
N THR A 302 2.36 13.07 -4.98
CA THR A 302 3.66 12.57 -4.52
C THR A 302 3.63 11.09 -4.12
N SER A 303 2.45 10.46 -4.11
CA SER A 303 2.28 9.09 -3.64
C SER A 303 2.40 8.06 -4.76
N TRP A 304 2.81 6.85 -4.38
CA TRP A 304 2.69 5.68 -5.24
C TRP A 304 1.30 5.06 -5.14
N MET A 305 0.82 4.52 -6.26
CA MET A 305 -0.42 3.76 -6.36
C MET A 305 -0.21 2.41 -7.02
N LYS A 306 -1.04 1.43 -6.67
CA LYS A 306 -1.05 0.11 -7.30
C LYS A 306 -2.25 -0.01 -8.23
N LEU A 307 -2.01 -0.28 -9.51
CA LEU A 307 -3.05 -0.57 -10.50
C LEU A 307 -3.05 -2.05 -10.83
N GLY A 308 -4.24 -2.67 -10.83
CA GLY A 308 -4.42 -4.08 -11.14
C GLY A 308 -5.56 -4.32 -12.11
N LEU A 309 -5.44 -5.36 -12.92
CA LEU A 309 -6.47 -5.83 -13.84
C LEU A 309 -6.52 -7.36 -13.81
N SER A 310 -7.65 -7.90 -13.36
CA SER A 310 -7.98 -9.31 -13.55
C SER A 310 -8.87 -9.48 -14.76
N VAL A 311 -8.62 -10.52 -15.54
CA VAL A 311 -9.61 -11.04 -16.48
C VAL A 311 -9.88 -12.48 -16.10
N ALA A 312 -11.10 -12.79 -15.66
CA ALA A 312 -11.55 -14.13 -15.32
C ALA A 312 -12.50 -14.68 -16.39
N LEU A 313 -12.55 -16.01 -16.54
CA LEU A 313 -13.37 -16.71 -17.54
C LEU A 313 -13.19 -16.12 -18.95
N GLY A 314 -11.98 -15.64 -19.25
CA GLY A 314 -11.54 -14.98 -20.48
C GLY A 314 -12.26 -13.69 -20.86
N THR A 315 -13.28 -13.26 -20.13
CA THR A 315 -14.19 -12.18 -20.57
C THR A 315 -14.65 -11.26 -19.46
N GLN A 316 -14.45 -11.61 -18.19
CA GLN A 316 -14.87 -10.79 -17.06
C GLN A 316 -13.68 -9.98 -16.55
N ALA A 317 -13.61 -8.71 -16.94
CA ALA A 317 -12.57 -7.81 -16.47
C ALA A 317 -12.95 -7.18 -15.14
N THR A 318 -12.06 -7.24 -14.14
CA THR A 318 -12.17 -6.51 -12.87
C THR A 318 -10.93 -5.65 -12.69
N ALA A 319 -11.15 -4.36 -12.51
CA ALA A 319 -10.11 -3.36 -12.28
C ALA A 319 -9.91 -3.10 -10.79
N PHE A 320 -8.66 -2.91 -10.38
CA PHE A 320 -8.27 -2.70 -8.98
C PHE A 320 -7.43 -1.43 -8.83
N LEU A 321 -7.82 -0.56 -7.90
CA LEU A 321 -7.04 0.58 -7.47
C LEU A 321 -6.61 0.35 -6.03
N ASP A 322 -5.29 0.37 -5.79
CA ASP A 322 -4.69 -0.01 -4.51
C ASP A 322 -5.17 -1.37 -3.99
N GLY A 323 -5.44 -2.32 -4.89
CA GLY A 323 -5.94 -3.66 -4.54
C GLY A 323 -7.43 -3.73 -4.19
N VAL A 324 -8.16 -2.62 -4.23
CA VAL A 324 -9.63 -2.60 -4.07
C VAL A 324 -10.29 -2.70 -5.44
N PRO A 325 -11.24 -3.62 -5.68
CA PRO A 325 -11.97 -3.69 -6.93
C PRO A 325 -12.84 -2.44 -7.10
N VAL A 326 -12.68 -1.74 -8.23
CA VAL A 326 -13.36 -0.45 -8.47
C VAL A 326 -14.28 -0.45 -9.69
N LEU A 327 -13.98 -1.25 -10.71
CA LEU A 327 -14.79 -1.35 -11.92
C LEU A 327 -14.83 -2.81 -12.40
N THR A 328 -15.94 -3.21 -13.01
CA THR A 328 -16.11 -4.55 -13.59
C THR A 328 -16.84 -4.43 -14.92
N ALA A 329 -16.42 -5.21 -15.92
CA ALA A 329 -17.09 -5.26 -17.21
C ALA A 329 -17.02 -6.66 -17.82
N SER A 330 -18.01 -6.98 -18.66
CA SER A 330 -17.96 -8.14 -19.55
C SER A 330 -17.47 -7.72 -20.94
N LEU A 331 -16.48 -8.42 -21.45
CA LEU A 331 -15.90 -8.25 -22.77
C LEU A 331 -16.64 -9.13 -23.78
N PRO A 332 -16.78 -8.68 -25.05
CA PRO A 332 -17.58 -9.40 -26.06
C PRO A 332 -16.89 -10.65 -26.60
N SER A 333 -15.58 -10.77 -26.40
CA SER A 333 -14.74 -11.83 -26.94
C SER A 333 -13.62 -12.13 -25.94
N ARG A 334 -13.04 -13.33 -26.05
CA ARG A 334 -11.99 -13.80 -25.15
C ARG A 334 -10.74 -12.90 -25.22
N VAL A 335 -10.23 -12.49 -24.06
CA VAL A 335 -8.89 -11.91 -23.90
C VAL A 335 -7.89 -13.04 -23.75
N THR A 336 -6.85 -12.99 -24.57
CA THR A 336 -5.71 -13.91 -24.53
C THR A 336 -4.45 -13.17 -24.92
N GLY A 337 -3.32 -13.49 -24.30
CA GLY A 337 -2.03 -12.92 -24.64
C GLY A 337 -1.36 -12.20 -23.47
N PRO A 338 -0.25 -11.48 -23.73
CA PRO A 338 0.63 -11.00 -22.68
C PRO A 338 0.02 -9.87 -21.85
N PHE A 339 0.68 -9.60 -20.73
CA PHE A 339 0.49 -8.42 -19.91
C PHE A 339 1.43 -7.30 -20.34
N GLY A 340 1.03 -6.05 -20.11
CA GLY A 340 1.88 -4.90 -20.36
C GLY A 340 1.50 -3.67 -19.56
N VAL A 341 2.39 -2.69 -19.58
CA VAL A 341 2.16 -1.33 -19.09
C VAL A 341 2.17 -0.38 -20.27
N LEU A 342 1.15 0.47 -20.36
CA LEU A 342 1.01 1.49 -21.39
C LEU A 342 1.08 2.88 -20.77
N CYS A 343 1.82 3.77 -21.42
CA CYS A 343 1.92 5.17 -21.03
C CYS A 343 1.45 6.13 -22.13
N GLY A 344 1.13 7.36 -21.75
CA GLY A 344 0.75 8.44 -22.67
C GLY A 344 1.95 9.15 -23.31
N GLN A 345 1.74 10.39 -23.76
CA GLN A 345 2.82 11.20 -24.34
C GLN A 345 3.85 11.63 -23.31
N ALA A 346 3.42 12.17 -22.17
CA ALA A 346 4.32 12.61 -21.12
C ALA A 346 4.84 11.44 -20.27
N PRO A 347 5.99 11.59 -19.59
CA PRO A 347 6.61 10.53 -18.81
C PRO A 347 5.72 9.97 -17.70
N VAL A 348 5.78 8.66 -17.50
CA VAL A 348 5.28 7.96 -16.30
C VAL A 348 6.40 7.15 -15.70
N GLU A 349 6.33 6.94 -14.40
CA GLU A 349 7.25 6.08 -13.66
C GLU A 349 6.49 4.91 -13.05
N CYS A 350 6.99 3.70 -13.26
CA CYS A 350 6.41 2.48 -12.71
C CYS A 350 7.48 1.51 -12.19
N ASP A 351 7.08 0.63 -11.28
CA ASP A 351 7.94 -0.38 -10.67
C ASP A 351 7.12 -1.61 -10.24
N ASP A 352 7.82 -2.68 -9.83
CA ASP A 352 7.27 -3.86 -9.15
C ASP A 352 6.08 -4.46 -9.91
N ILE A 353 6.34 -4.92 -11.11
CA ILE A 353 5.37 -5.56 -11.97
C ILE A 353 5.11 -6.98 -11.49
N ARG A 354 3.84 -7.37 -11.38
CA ARG A 354 3.47 -8.75 -11.01
C ARG A 354 2.33 -9.25 -11.87
N ALA A 355 2.35 -10.54 -12.18
CA ALA A 355 1.22 -11.20 -12.81
C ALA A 355 1.12 -12.67 -12.38
N TRP A 356 -0.10 -13.17 -12.20
CA TRP A 356 -0.32 -14.57 -11.85
C TRP A 356 -1.66 -15.10 -12.36
N SER A 357 -1.71 -16.39 -12.67
CA SER A 357 -2.98 -17.06 -13.03
C SER A 357 -3.95 -17.12 -11.84
N LEU A 358 -5.23 -16.99 -12.14
CA LEU A 358 -6.35 -17.23 -11.25
C LEU A 358 -6.63 -18.75 -11.18
N ALA A 359 -7.09 -19.34 -10.08
CA ALA A 359 -7.42 -18.77 -8.76
C ALA A 359 -6.17 -18.39 -7.94
N SER A 360 -6.24 -17.26 -7.22
CA SER A 360 -5.13 -16.78 -6.39
C SER A 360 -4.67 -17.87 -5.41
N PRO A 361 -3.36 -18.09 -5.22
CA PRO A 361 -2.89 -18.94 -4.14
C PRO A 361 -3.45 -18.42 -2.81
N PRO A 362 -3.74 -19.30 -1.83
CA PRO A 362 -4.16 -18.86 -0.51
C PRO A 362 -3.11 -17.91 0.05
N ASP A 363 -3.53 -16.72 0.50
CA ASP A 363 -2.63 -15.78 1.17
C ASP A 363 -2.11 -16.43 2.47
N PRO A 364 -0.81 -16.79 2.52
CA PRO A 364 -0.25 -17.40 3.71
C PRO A 364 -0.09 -16.38 4.85
N GLY A 365 -0.24 -15.08 4.58
CA GLY A 365 0.13 -13.99 5.49
C GLY A 365 1.64 -13.73 5.51
N GLU A 366 2.03 -12.67 6.20
CA GLU A 366 3.42 -12.24 6.32
C GLU A 366 4.19 -13.09 7.35
N PRO A 367 5.45 -13.49 7.08
CA PRO A 367 6.26 -14.20 8.04
C PRO A 367 6.73 -13.28 9.16
N LEU A 368 6.68 -13.77 10.41
CA LEU A 368 7.24 -13.05 11.56
C LEU A 368 8.75 -12.85 11.43
N TYR A 369 9.45 -13.92 11.04
CA TYR A 369 10.86 -13.87 10.71
C TYR A 369 11.02 -13.47 9.24
N ALA A 370 11.26 -12.18 9.03
CA ALA A 370 11.52 -11.58 7.74
C ALA A 370 12.89 -10.92 7.73
N ARG A 371 13.55 -10.97 6.57
CA ARG A 371 14.87 -10.40 6.32
C ARG A 371 14.79 -9.47 5.12
N SER A 372 15.63 -8.43 5.15
CA SER A 372 15.84 -7.56 4.00
C SER A 372 16.45 -8.37 2.85
N SER A 373 15.91 -8.22 1.64
CA SER A 373 16.46 -8.86 0.44
C SER A 373 17.82 -8.27 0.04
N GLN A 374 18.08 -7.01 0.39
CA GLN A 374 19.30 -6.29 0.00
C GLN A 374 20.41 -6.35 1.06
N PHE A 375 20.05 -6.31 2.35
CA PHE A 375 21.01 -6.06 3.42
C PHE A 375 21.29 -7.28 4.30
N ALA A 376 20.48 -8.34 4.23
CA ALA A 376 20.62 -9.48 5.16
C ALA A 376 21.95 -10.24 5.01
N GLU A 377 22.49 -10.36 3.80
CA GLU A 377 23.76 -11.04 3.56
C GLU A 377 24.98 -10.16 3.82
N LYS A 378 24.78 -8.87 4.12
CA LYS A 378 25.88 -7.93 4.30
C LYS A 378 26.69 -8.28 5.55
N LYS A 379 28.02 -8.27 5.42
CA LYS A 379 28.92 -8.32 6.57
C LYS A 379 28.86 -6.99 7.34
N LYS A 380 28.59 -7.12 8.63
CA LYS A 380 28.67 -6.02 9.60
C LYS A 380 30.07 -5.41 9.59
N LYS A 381 30.15 -4.09 9.40
CA LYS A 381 31.39 -3.32 9.54
C LYS A 381 31.62 -3.01 11.01
N GLU A 382 32.78 -3.42 11.53
CA GLU A 382 33.22 -3.11 12.89
C GLU A 382 33.22 -1.58 13.10
N HIS A 383 32.59 -1.11 14.18
CA HIS A 383 32.43 0.31 14.55
C HIS A 383 31.52 1.20 13.70
N ALA A 384 31.04 0.75 12.53
CA ALA A 384 30.14 1.54 11.67
C ALA A 384 28.70 1.00 11.61
N ASP A 385 28.49 -0.30 11.80
CA ASP A 385 27.15 -0.88 11.81
C ASP A 385 26.71 -1.17 13.26
N PRO A 386 25.64 -0.52 13.78
CA PRO A 386 25.15 -0.76 15.14
C PRO A 386 24.44 -2.11 15.25
N GLU A 387 24.18 -2.60 16.48
CA GLU A 387 23.42 -3.84 16.70
C GLU A 387 22.05 -3.84 15.99
N GLN A 388 21.40 -2.68 15.95
CA GLN A 388 20.12 -2.49 15.25
C GLN A 388 20.20 -2.85 13.77
N PHE A 389 21.37 -2.74 13.13
CA PHE A 389 21.56 -3.18 11.75
C PHE A 389 21.22 -4.67 11.58
N ASP A 390 21.79 -5.53 12.43
CA ASP A 390 21.53 -6.98 12.38
C ASP A 390 20.06 -7.28 12.73
N GLN A 391 19.48 -6.50 13.64
CA GLN A 391 18.07 -6.64 14.04
C GLN A 391 17.12 -6.39 12.87
N TRP A 392 17.22 -5.22 12.21
CA TRP A 392 16.30 -4.92 11.11
C TRP A 392 16.64 -5.69 9.84
N ALA A 393 17.92 -5.81 9.46
CA ALA A 393 18.33 -6.41 8.18
C ALA A 393 18.19 -7.94 8.20
N GLN A 394 18.66 -8.60 9.27
CA GLN A 394 18.76 -10.06 9.37
C GLN A 394 17.67 -10.67 10.26
N GLY A 395 16.85 -9.85 10.93
CA GLY A 395 15.87 -10.32 11.89
C GLY A 395 16.52 -10.98 13.12
N ALA A 396 17.76 -10.61 13.47
CA ALA A 396 18.59 -11.31 14.45
C ALA A 396 17.97 -11.37 15.86
N ASP A 397 17.02 -10.48 16.17
CA ASP A 397 16.31 -10.40 17.45
C ASP A 397 14.83 -10.80 17.36
N THR A 398 14.39 -11.37 16.23
CA THR A 398 13.01 -11.87 16.06
C THR A 398 12.69 -12.92 17.12
N PHE A 399 13.68 -13.77 17.42
CA PHE A 399 13.59 -14.80 18.45
C PHE A 399 14.57 -14.53 19.59
N LEU A 400 14.06 -14.55 20.82
CA LEU A 400 14.85 -14.60 22.03
C LEU A 400 15.43 -16.00 22.20
N GLN A 401 16.70 -16.12 22.60
CA GLN A 401 17.37 -17.39 22.80
C GLN A 401 17.79 -17.59 24.26
N TRP A 402 17.54 -18.77 24.83
CA TRP A 402 18.07 -19.12 26.15
C TRP A 402 18.17 -20.63 26.35
N ARG A 403 19.00 -21.05 27.31
CA ARG A 403 19.11 -22.44 27.74
C ARG A 403 18.11 -22.74 28.84
N GLY A 404 17.30 -23.78 28.66
CA GLY A 404 16.41 -24.30 29.68
C GLY A 404 17.17 -24.91 30.86
N ARG A 405 16.50 -25.10 32.01
CA ARG A 405 17.10 -25.75 33.19
C ARG A 405 17.53 -27.19 32.93
N ASP A 406 16.91 -27.83 31.95
CA ASP A 406 17.19 -29.18 31.47
C ASP A 406 18.15 -29.20 30.27
N ALA A 407 18.93 -28.14 30.07
CA ALA A 407 19.87 -27.96 28.95
C ALA A 407 19.24 -27.84 27.55
N SER A 408 17.91 -27.83 27.44
CA SER A 408 17.22 -27.59 26.16
C SER A 408 17.62 -26.25 25.55
N ALA A 409 17.81 -26.23 24.24
CA ALA A 409 18.09 -25.01 23.49
C ALA A 409 16.76 -24.40 23.04
N VAL A 410 16.41 -23.20 23.51
CA VAL A 410 15.09 -22.61 23.29
C VAL A 410 15.19 -21.33 22.47
N ILE A 411 14.31 -21.22 21.48
CA ILE A 411 13.98 -19.95 20.83
C ILE A 411 12.51 -19.59 21.12
N ALA A 412 12.19 -18.30 21.24
CA ALA A 412 10.81 -17.84 21.32
C ALA A 412 10.64 -16.49 20.65
N ASN A 413 9.53 -16.28 19.95
CA ASN A 413 9.26 -15.01 19.30
C ASN A 413 9.26 -13.86 20.32
N ARG A 414 9.96 -12.78 20.00
CA ARG A 414 10.02 -11.57 20.84
C ARG A 414 8.70 -10.81 20.79
N ILE A 415 8.20 -10.59 19.57
CA ILE A 415 6.95 -9.90 19.26
C ILE A 415 5.78 -10.82 19.59
N PRO A 416 4.85 -10.45 20.49
CA PRO A 416 3.69 -11.28 20.81
C PRO A 416 2.79 -11.53 19.58
N LEU A 417 2.34 -12.77 19.40
CA LEU A 417 1.40 -13.16 18.35
C LEU A 417 -0.02 -12.72 18.75
N VAL A 418 -0.57 -11.76 18.00
CA VAL A 418 -1.96 -11.28 18.18
C VAL A 418 -2.83 -11.82 17.05
N GLY A 419 -4.04 -12.29 17.36
CA GLY A 419 -4.95 -12.86 16.35
C GLY A 419 -4.48 -14.17 15.71
N ASP A 420 -4.84 -14.39 14.45
CA ASP A 420 -4.64 -15.64 13.74
C ASP A 420 -3.19 -15.81 13.27
N PHE A 421 -2.65 -17.01 13.41
CA PHE A 421 -1.34 -17.36 12.86
C PHE A 421 -1.24 -18.83 12.52
N GLU A 422 -0.36 -19.14 11.58
CA GLU A 422 0.05 -20.50 11.24
C GLU A 422 1.56 -20.65 11.46
N TYR A 423 1.98 -21.82 11.88
CA TYR A 423 3.37 -22.23 12.01
C TYR A 423 3.63 -23.43 11.12
N GLU A 424 4.78 -23.45 10.46
CA GLU A 424 5.26 -24.57 9.67
C GLU A 424 6.76 -24.82 9.93
N ALA A 425 7.11 -26.08 10.18
CA ALA A 425 8.50 -26.51 10.24
C ALA A 425 9.04 -26.78 8.82
N LEU A 426 10.07 -26.03 8.42
CA LEU A 426 10.73 -26.20 7.12
C LEU A 426 11.88 -27.20 7.27
N THR A 427 11.78 -28.36 6.61
CA THR A 427 12.79 -29.43 6.68
C THR A 427 14.13 -29.05 6.06
N ALA A 428 14.14 -27.99 5.24
CA ALA A 428 15.34 -27.29 4.79
C ALA A 428 15.08 -25.78 4.83
N GLY A 429 15.99 -25.05 5.49
CA GLY A 429 16.04 -23.59 5.50
C GLY A 429 16.85 -23.07 4.33
N THR A 430 16.57 -21.84 3.91
CA THR A 430 17.24 -21.22 2.76
C THR A 430 18.72 -20.97 3.00
N MET A 431 19.11 -20.57 4.22
CA MET A 431 20.52 -20.38 4.62
C MET A 431 21.01 -21.48 5.56
N ALA A 432 20.16 -21.93 6.48
CA ALA A 432 20.53 -22.90 7.52
C ALA A 432 20.67 -24.35 7.03
N GLY A 433 20.34 -24.64 5.77
CA GLY A 433 20.36 -26.00 5.22
C GLY A 433 19.34 -26.91 5.89
N ARG A 434 19.64 -28.21 6.01
CA ARG A 434 18.69 -29.21 6.53
C ARG A 434 18.43 -29.04 8.02
N MET A 435 17.15 -29.09 8.42
CA MET A 435 16.77 -29.07 9.83
C MET A 435 17.36 -30.27 10.58
N PRO A 436 18.06 -30.08 11.72
CA PRO A 436 18.66 -31.18 12.46
C PRO A 436 17.61 -32.18 12.98
N PRO A 437 17.81 -33.50 12.82
CA PRO A 437 16.92 -34.49 13.42
C PRO A 437 17.01 -34.47 14.95
N GLY A 438 15.98 -34.99 15.62
CA GLY A 438 15.91 -35.13 17.07
C GLY A 438 14.58 -34.68 17.67
N LEU A 439 14.55 -34.55 19.00
CA LEU A 439 13.36 -34.23 19.77
C LEU A 439 13.15 -32.72 19.91
N TYR A 440 11.98 -32.26 19.47
CA TYR A 440 11.53 -30.88 19.55
C TYR A 440 10.28 -30.76 20.43
N GLU A 441 10.18 -29.62 21.09
CA GLU A 441 9.04 -29.27 21.93
C GLU A 441 8.51 -27.88 21.53
N PHE A 442 7.21 -27.80 21.28
CA PHE A 442 6.49 -26.60 20.87
C PHE A 442 5.57 -26.20 22.01
N ARG A 443 5.79 -25.03 22.60
CA ARG A 443 4.98 -24.54 23.72
C ARG A 443 4.39 -23.18 23.40
N VAL A 444 3.18 -22.93 23.89
CA VAL A 444 2.53 -21.64 23.79
C VAL A 444 2.22 -21.09 25.18
N ALA A 445 2.46 -19.80 25.36
CA ALA A 445 2.15 -19.10 26.60
C ALA A 445 1.56 -17.72 26.32
N GLU A 446 0.60 -17.30 27.15
CA GLU A 446 0.08 -15.94 27.15
C GLU A 446 1.17 -14.94 27.57
N VAL A 447 1.16 -13.76 26.93
CA VAL A 447 2.13 -12.70 27.19
C VAL A 447 1.43 -11.52 27.86
N PRO A 448 1.71 -11.24 29.15
CA PRO A 448 1.21 -10.03 29.78
C PRO A 448 1.99 -8.80 29.29
N MET A 449 1.34 -7.64 29.30
CA MET A 449 1.97 -6.35 28.93
C MET A 449 3.10 -5.92 29.89
N ALA A 450 3.11 -6.45 31.12
CA ALA A 450 4.16 -6.17 32.11
C ALA A 450 5.55 -6.57 31.58
N PRO A 451 6.62 -5.79 31.87
CA PRO A 451 7.97 -6.18 31.47
C PRO A 451 8.29 -7.56 32.07
N ALA A 452 8.50 -8.55 31.20
CA ALA A 452 8.93 -9.87 31.61
C ALA A 452 10.32 -9.74 32.25
N THR A 453 10.38 -9.64 33.57
CA THR A 453 11.64 -9.51 34.31
C THR A 453 12.50 -10.78 34.22
N ARG A 454 11.94 -11.91 33.72
CA ARG A 454 12.69 -13.11 33.30
C ARG A 454 11.96 -13.88 32.18
N PRO A 455 12.61 -14.20 31.04
CA PRO A 455 12.08 -15.15 30.05
C PRO A 455 11.81 -16.55 30.64
N ALA A 456 12.57 -16.93 31.68
CA ALA A 456 12.53 -18.27 32.28
C ALA A 456 11.28 -18.60 33.10
N ALA A 457 10.47 -17.60 33.52
CA ALA A 457 9.24 -17.85 34.27
C ALA A 457 8.09 -18.35 33.36
N ALA A 458 8.22 -18.20 32.04
CA ALA A 458 7.17 -18.52 31.07
C ALA A 458 7.04 -20.02 30.73
N TRP A 459 7.84 -20.90 31.37
CA TRP A 459 7.77 -22.34 31.15
C TRP A 459 6.68 -23.04 32.00
N ASP A 460 6.30 -22.47 33.13
CA ASP A 460 5.34 -23.08 34.06
C ASP A 460 3.91 -22.76 33.59
N GLY A 461 3.16 -23.78 33.14
CA GLY A 461 1.76 -23.66 32.71
C GLY A 461 1.53 -23.50 31.19
N ALA A 462 2.57 -23.54 30.36
CA ALA A 462 2.44 -23.47 28.90
C ALA A 462 1.88 -24.78 28.31
N ALA A 463 0.83 -24.69 27.49
CA ALA A 463 0.33 -25.84 26.73
C ALA A 463 1.28 -26.15 25.57
N GLY A 464 1.47 -27.43 25.23
CA GLY A 464 2.49 -27.78 24.24
C GLY A 464 2.37 -29.16 23.63
N LEU A 465 3.21 -29.38 22.62
CA LEU A 465 3.29 -30.58 21.81
C LEU A 465 4.75 -31.01 21.71
N THR A 466 5.01 -32.32 21.80
CA THR A 466 6.34 -32.88 21.54
C THR A 466 6.35 -33.61 20.20
N ALA A 467 7.37 -33.37 19.38
CA ALA A 467 7.53 -34.00 18.09
C ALA A 467 9.00 -34.37 17.83
N ARG A 468 9.23 -35.56 17.27
CA ARG A 468 10.57 -36.02 16.87
C ARG A 468 10.72 -35.93 15.34
N LEU A 469 11.78 -35.28 14.87
CA LEU A 469 12.15 -35.26 13.46
C LEU A 469 13.11 -36.42 13.15
N GLY A 470 12.70 -37.31 12.26
CA GLY A 470 13.52 -38.42 11.77
C GLY A 470 14.59 -37.99 10.75
N THR A 471 15.57 -38.85 10.51
CA THR A 471 16.60 -38.66 9.47
C THR A 471 16.04 -38.80 8.05
N ASP A 472 14.81 -39.28 7.90
CA ASP A 472 14.02 -39.32 6.67
C ASP A 472 13.26 -38.01 6.42
N GLY A 473 13.28 -37.06 7.37
CA GLY A 473 12.54 -35.79 7.29
C GLY A 473 11.07 -35.89 7.70
N VAL A 474 10.65 -37.04 8.26
CA VAL A 474 9.27 -37.24 8.73
C VAL A 474 9.18 -36.92 10.22
N TRP A 475 8.08 -36.28 10.62
CA TRP A 475 7.78 -35.96 12.01
C TRP A 475 6.98 -37.07 12.67
N GLU A 476 7.37 -37.45 13.89
CA GLU A 476 6.61 -38.32 14.80
C GLU A 476 6.08 -37.49 15.96
N VAL A 477 4.76 -37.32 16.03
CA VAL A 477 4.09 -36.50 17.05
C VAL A 477 3.40 -37.40 18.08
N GLY A 478 3.75 -37.23 19.36
CA GLY A 478 3.16 -37.98 20.48
C GLY A 478 2.27 -37.12 21.38
N GLY A 479 1.38 -37.76 22.15
CA GLY A 479 0.68 -37.10 23.26
C GLY A 479 -0.58 -36.29 22.90
N LEU A 480 -1.19 -36.54 21.73
CA LEU A 480 -2.52 -36.01 21.44
C LEU A 480 -3.57 -36.68 22.35
N PRO A 481 -4.52 -35.94 22.96
CA PRO A 481 -5.44 -36.47 24.00
C PRO A 481 -6.24 -37.72 23.60
N GLU A 482 -6.44 -37.94 22.30
CA GLU A 482 -7.32 -38.99 21.76
C GLU A 482 -6.58 -40.23 21.21
N ARG A 483 -5.23 -40.31 21.26
CA ARG A 483 -4.50 -41.42 20.63
C ARG A 483 -3.36 -42.01 21.48
N ALA A 484 -3.28 -43.34 21.45
CA ALA A 484 -2.19 -44.11 22.07
C ALA A 484 -0.94 -44.28 21.18
N ALA A 485 -1.05 -44.09 19.85
CA ALA A 485 0.04 -44.26 18.89
C ALA A 485 0.48 -42.91 18.27
N PRO A 486 1.79 -42.66 18.08
CA PRO A 486 2.30 -41.43 17.50
C PRO A 486 1.88 -41.25 16.04
N GLU A 487 1.57 -40.01 15.65
CA GLU A 487 1.19 -39.66 14.28
C GLU A 487 2.43 -39.32 13.46
N ARG A 488 2.54 -39.91 12.26
CA ARG A 488 3.63 -39.64 11.32
C ARG A 488 3.18 -38.60 10.30
N LEU A 489 3.84 -37.44 10.29
CA LEU A 489 3.48 -36.31 9.45
C LEU A 489 4.67 -35.93 8.53
N PRO A 490 4.46 -35.78 7.21
CA PRO A 490 5.51 -35.30 6.31
C PRO A 490 5.84 -33.82 6.55
N VAL A 491 4.90 -33.05 7.10
CA VAL A 491 5.07 -31.64 7.44
C VAL A 491 4.42 -31.39 8.80
N LEU A 492 5.12 -30.70 9.70
CA LEU A 492 4.57 -30.27 10.98
C LEU A 492 3.98 -28.86 10.83
N ARG A 493 2.67 -28.72 11.00
CA ARG A 493 1.99 -27.43 11.00
C ARG A 493 1.12 -27.23 12.24
N LEU A 494 1.18 -26.04 12.81
CA LEU A 494 0.35 -25.61 13.93
C LEU A 494 -0.42 -24.36 13.52
N ARG A 495 -1.58 -24.09 14.13
CA ARG A 495 -2.27 -22.81 13.94
C ARG A 495 -3.02 -22.37 15.18
N ARG A 496 -3.35 -21.08 15.21
CA ARG A 496 -4.46 -20.50 15.98
C ARG A 496 -5.36 -19.74 15.02
N ALA A 497 -6.66 -20.03 15.01
CA ALA A 497 -7.65 -19.37 14.16
C ALA A 497 -8.84 -18.82 14.99
N ALA A 498 -9.43 -17.71 14.54
CA ALA A 498 -10.48 -16.99 15.27
C ALA A 498 -11.76 -17.82 15.51
N GLY A 499 -12.04 -18.83 14.66
CA GLY A 499 -13.18 -19.73 14.80
C GLY A 499 -12.98 -20.91 15.75
N ASP A 500 -11.74 -21.17 16.23
CA ASP A 500 -11.39 -22.36 17.03
C ASP A 500 -11.42 -22.06 18.56
N ASP A 501 -12.25 -21.10 19.02
CA ASP A 501 -12.23 -20.55 20.39
C ASP A 501 -10.81 -20.11 20.83
N SER A 502 -9.95 -19.67 19.90
CA SER A 502 -8.53 -19.34 20.17
C SER A 502 -7.67 -20.51 20.68
N ARG A 503 -8.02 -21.76 20.35
CA ARG A 503 -7.19 -22.95 20.64
C ARG A 503 -6.05 -23.09 19.65
N MET A 504 -4.97 -23.76 20.07
CA MET A 504 -3.95 -24.24 19.14
C MET A 504 -4.38 -25.57 18.52
N ALA A 505 -4.14 -25.72 17.22
CA ALA A 505 -4.42 -26.93 16.46
C ALA A 505 -3.22 -27.43 15.66
N LEU A 506 -3.12 -28.76 15.49
CA LEU A 506 -2.13 -29.46 14.68
C LEU A 506 -2.77 -29.91 13.36
N TRP A 507 -2.04 -29.80 12.25
CA TRP A 507 -2.47 -30.40 10.98
C TRP A 507 -2.24 -31.91 10.98
N ALA A 508 -3.33 -32.67 10.93
CA ALA A 508 -3.34 -34.13 10.89
C ALA A 508 -3.89 -34.65 9.55
N ALA A 509 -3.82 -35.97 9.32
CA ALA A 509 -4.27 -36.59 8.05
C ALA A 509 -5.75 -36.29 7.69
N THR A 510 -6.58 -35.97 8.67
CA THR A 510 -8.01 -35.67 8.48
C THR A 510 -8.34 -34.18 8.67
N GLY A 511 -7.35 -33.30 8.71
CA GLY A 511 -7.51 -31.85 8.93
C GLY A 511 -6.96 -31.36 10.27
N TRP A 512 -7.30 -30.11 10.62
CA TRP A 512 -6.84 -29.45 11.85
C TRP A 512 -7.47 -30.05 13.10
N ARG A 513 -6.65 -30.34 14.12
CA ARG A 513 -7.09 -30.91 15.41
C ARG A 513 -6.59 -30.09 16.60
N PRO A 514 -7.47 -29.58 17.47
CA PRO A 514 -7.06 -28.82 18.64
C PRO A 514 -6.30 -29.71 19.63
N PHE A 515 -5.25 -29.18 20.25
CA PHE A 515 -4.47 -29.88 21.29
C PHE A 515 -4.32 -29.07 22.58
N THR A 516 -4.93 -27.89 22.66
CA THR A 516 -4.95 -27.04 23.85
C THR A 516 -6.39 -26.68 24.23
N ASP A 517 -6.56 -26.24 25.48
CA ASP A 517 -7.70 -25.41 25.86
C ASP A 517 -7.64 -24.03 25.16
N PRO A 518 -8.75 -23.26 25.13
CA PRO A 518 -8.77 -21.88 24.65
C PRO A 518 -7.68 -21.02 25.30
N LEU A 519 -6.90 -20.29 24.49
CA LEU A 519 -5.84 -19.39 24.95
C LEU A 519 -6.17 -17.94 24.58
N PRO A 520 -6.86 -17.18 25.45
CA PRO A 520 -7.26 -15.82 25.17
C PRO A 520 -6.06 -14.85 25.20
N GLY A 521 -5.89 -14.06 24.14
CA GLY A 521 -4.94 -12.93 24.13
C GLY A 521 -3.60 -13.20 23.43
N PRO A 522 -2.61 -12.31 23.58
CA PRO A 522 -1.32 -12.40 22.87
C PRO A 522 -0.49 -13.61 23.30
N LEU A 523 0.12 -14.32 22.35
CA LEU A 523 0.90 -15.53 22.63
C LEU A 523 2.37 -15.42 22.24
N ARG A 524 3.19 -16.21 22.94
CA ARG A 524 4.52 -16.61 22.49
C ARG A 524 4.51 -18.07 22.12
N LEU A 525 4.99 -18.38 20.91
CA LEU A 525 5.39 -19.71 20.49
C LEU A 525 6.88 -19.91 20.83
N MET A 526 7.14 -20.89 21.68
CA MET A 526 8.47 -21.32 22.07
C MET A 526 8.77 -22.64 21.38
N ILE A 527 9.99 -22.75 20.86
CA ILE A 527 10.49 -23.94 20.18
C ILE A 527 11.76 -24.35 20.90
N ALA A 528 11.75 -25.54 21.48
CA ALA A 528 12.88 -26.07 22.23
C ALA A 528 13.41 -27.34 21.59
N ARG A 529 14.73 -27.44 21.43
CA ARG A 529 15.41 -28.68 21.08
C ARG A 529 15.90 -29.34 22.37
N ARG A 530 15.39 -30.54 22.64
CA ARG A 530 15.69 -31.31 23.86
C ARG A 530 17.05 -32.00 23.72
N PRO A 531 17.83 -32.15 24.79
CA PRO A 531 18.99 -33.04 24.77
C PRO A 531 18.52 -34.50 24.63
N GLU A 532 19.16 -35.25 23.73
CA GLU A 532 18.88 -36.67 23.49
C GLU A 532 20.16 -37.41 23.06
N GLY A 533 20.32 -38.65 23.52
CA GLY A 533 21.46 -39.50 23.15
C GLY A 533 22.82 -38.86 23.46
N THR A 534 23.67 -38.72 22.45
CA THR A 534 25.04 -38.18 22.55
C THR A 534 25.12 -36.65 22.43
N LEU A 535 23.99 -35.94 22.37
CA LEU A 535 23.92 -34.48 22.30
C LEU A 535 23.41 -33.89 23.62
N PRO A 536 24.24 -33.82 24.69
CA PRO A 536 23.84 -33.28 25.99
C PRO A 536 23.59 -31.75 25.95
N SER A 537 24.08 -31.06 24.91
CA SER A 537 23.86 -29.64 24.67
C SER A 537 23.55 -29.40 23.19
N PRO A 538 22.29 -29.61 22.75
CA PRO A 538 21.92 -29.42 21.34
C PRO A 538 22.11 -27.95 20.92
N PRO A 539 22.44 -27.62 19.65
CA PRO A 539 22.40 -26.23 19.18
C PRO A 539 20.99 -25.64 19.27
N PHE A 540 20.90 -24.30 19.30
CA PHE A 540 19.63 -23.60 19.24
C PHE A 540 18.89 -23.93 17.94
N PRO A 541 17.55 -24.07 17.97
CA PRO A 541 16.76 -24.09 16.75
C PRO A 541 17.07 -22.85 15.90
N ASP A 542 17.17 -23.04 14.58
CA ASP A 542 17.47 -21.97 13.64
C ASP A 542 16.16 -21.33 13.16
N PRO A 543 15.99 -19.99 13.27
CA PRO A 543 14.82 -19.27 12.74
C PRO A 543 14.44 -19.62 11.30
N ASP A 544 15.41 -19.94 10.43
CA ASP A 544 15.16 -20.34 9.03
C ASP A 544 14.34 -21.63 8.90
N HIS A 545 14.32 -22.48 9.93
CA HIS A 545 13.53 -23.73 9.94
C HIS A 545 12.11 -23.54 10.48
N HIS A 546 11.76 -22.34 10.93
CA HIS A 546 10.57 -22.09 11.73
C HIS A 546 9.76 -20.90 11.19
N ARG A 547 8.86 -21.19 10.25
CA ARG A 547 8.01 -20.16 9.65
C ARG A 547 6.75 -19.96 10.47
N ILE A 548 6.57 -18.76 11.03
CA ILE A 548 5.31 -18.31 11.64
C ILE A 548 4.71 -17.25 10.71
N SER A 549 3.56 -17.52 10.10
CA SER A 549 2.88 -16.59 9.19
C SER A 549 1.61 -16.03 9.81
N CYS A 550 1.41 -14.72 9.67
CA CYS A 550 0.27 -13.99 10.25
C CYS A 550 -0.36 -13.10 9.18
N ARG A 551 -1.68 -13.17 8.99
CA ARG A 551 -2.40 -12.37 7.98
C ARG A 551 -2.61 -10.91 8.38
N ASN A 552 -2.44 -10.64 9.66
CA ASN A 552 -2.61 -9.35 10.32
C ASN A 552 -1.25 -8.75 10.76
N LEU A 553 -0.15 -9.27 10.22
CA LEU A 553 1.19 -8.74 10.32
C LEU A 553 1.55 -8.05 9.01
N VAL A 554 2.28 -6.94 9.10
CA VAL A 554 2.86 -6.24 7.96
C VAL A 554 4.33 -6.03 8.25
N ASN A 555 5.19 -6.50 7.35
CA ASN A 555 6.60 -6.10 7.32
C ASN A 555 6.83 -5.22 6.11
N ASP A 556 7.45 -4.07 6.32
CA ASP A 556 7.89 -3.20 5.23
C ASP A 556 9.37 -2.86 5.43
N PHE A 557 10.18 -3.23 4.45
CA PHE A 557 11.61 -2.90 4.37
C PHE A 557 11.87 -1.72 3.43
N PHE A 558 10.82 -1.21 2.80
CA PHE A 558 10.87 -0.19 1.75
C PHE A 558 11.79 -0.60 0.58
N GLU A 559 11.79 -1.90 0.27
CA GLU A 559 12.48 -2.52 -0.87
C GLU A 559 11.57 -2.72 -2.08
N THR A 560 10.34 -2.22 -1.99
CA THR A 560 9.35 -2.17 -3.06
C THR A 560 8.77 -0.78 -3.10
N ALA A 561 8.19 -0.37 -4.23
CA ALA A 561 7.47 0.88 -4.34
C ALA A 561 6.45 1.02 -3.18
N PRO A 562 6.47 2.12 -2.40
CA PRO A 562 5.80 2.26 -1.11
C PRO A 562 4.28 2.51 -1.25
N THR A 563 3.60 1.69 -2.05
CA THR A 563 2.16 1.76 -2.33
C THR A 563 1.28 1.49 -1.13
N ASP A 564 1.83 0.95 -0.05
CA ASP A 564 1.14 0.73 1.22
C ASP A 564 1.06 1.99 2.09
N TRP A 565 1.66 3.08 1.61
CA TRP A 565 1.74 4.36 2.28
C TRP A 565 1.25 5.49 1.36
N SER A 566 0.83 6.59 1.98
CA SER A 566 0.48 7.81 1.25
C SER A 566 0.92 9.03 2.06
N TRP A 567 1.27 10.09 1.35
CA TRP A 567 1.69 11.37 1.92
C TRP A 567 1.20 12.52 1.05
N ILE A 568 0.84 13.62 1.73
CA ILE A 568 0.46 14.89 1.10
C ILE A 568 1.57 15.93 1.28
N GLU A 569 2.33 15.84 2.37
CA GLU A 569 3.44 16.71 2.69
C GLU A 569 4.72 15.87 2.80
N GLY A 570 5.79 16.38 2.19
CA GLY A 570 7.14 15.83 2.32
C GLY A 570 7.61 15.19 1.02
N SER A 571 8.91 15.29 0.78
CA SER A 571 9.56 14.74 -0.42
C SER A 571 10.06 13.32 -0.18
N PHE A 572 9.14 12.40 0.13
CA PHE A 572 9.50 10.99 0.36
C PHE A 572 10.02 10.33 -0.91
N ARG A 573 11.23 9.77 -0.83
CA ARG A 573 11.90 9.09 -1.94
C ARG A 573 13.00 8.16 -1.43
N MET A 574 13.52 7.33 -2.32
CA MET A 574 14.78 6.64 -2.07
C MET A 574 15.92 7.65 -2.12
N ALA A 575 16.67 7.76 -1.02
CA ALA A 575 17.79 8.70 -0.96
C ALA A 575 18.95 8.16 -0.12
N CYS A 576 20.15 8.65 -0.43
CA CYS A 576 21.35 8.27 0.29
C CYS A 576 21.31 8.79 1.73
N ARG A 577 21.63 7.89 2.66
CA ARG A 577 21.73 8.27 4.07
C ARG A 577 23.03 9.00 4.38
N TRP A 578 24.10 8.77 3.62
CA TRP A 578 25.40 9.39 3.85
C TRP A 578 26.04 9.83 2.53
N ALA A 579 26.52 11.07 2.45
CA ALA A 579 27.25 11.54 1.26
C ALA A 579 28.57 10.76 1.03
N CYS A 580 29.24 10.32 2.10
CA CYS A 580 30.48 9.55 2.02
C CYS A 580 30.27 8.06 1.67
N GLN A 581 29.02 7.59 1.69
CA GLN A 581 28.57 6.27 1.27
C GLN A 581 27.24 6.45 0.52
N ASP A 582 27.27 7.24 -0.55
CA ASP A 582 26.10 7.67 -1.34
C ASP A 582 25.35 6.52 -2.03
N GLN A 583 25.91 5.31 -1.92
CA GLN A 583 25.36 4.05 -2.38
C GLN A 583 24.46 3.37 -1.34
N TRP A 584 24.34 3.92 -0.12
CA TRP A 584 23.45 3.44 0.95
C TRP A 584 22.12 4.21 0.94
N ASN A 585 21.14 3.66 0.22
CA ASN A 585 19.84 4.32 0.05
C ASN A 585 18.73 3.63 0.84
N PHE A 586 17.90 4.46 1.44
CA PHE A 586 16.72 4.08 2.22
C PHE A 586 15.54 4.96 1.81
N MET A 587 14.33 4.53 2.17
CA MET A 587 13.19 5.43 2.14
C MET A 587 13.44 6.58 3.12
N ALA A 588 13.45 7.79 2.61
CA ALA A 588 13.76 8.98 3.38
C ALA A 588 12.94 10.17 2.89
N CYS A 589 12.87 11.21 3.71
CA CYS A 589 12.24 12.47 3.37
C CYS A 589 12.94 13.65 4.04
N GLY A 590 12.68 14.85 3.54
CA GLY A 590 12.95 16.12 4.21
C GLY A 590 12.00 17.20 3.70
N ALA A 591 11.58 18.12 4.57
CA ALA A 591 10.83 19.32 4.18
C ALA A 591 10.83 20.40 5.28
N THR A 592 10.57 21.65 4.88
CA THR A 592 10.44 22.81 5.78
C THR A 592 9.14 22.84 6.59
N GLY A 593 8.17 21.99 6.27
CA GLY A 593 6.89 21.88 6.96
C GLY A 593 6.85 20.70 7.93
N THR A 594 6.05 19.68 7.60
CA THR A 594 5.80 18.51 8.44
C THR A 594 5.71 17.27 7.56
N PRO A 595 6.85 16.68 7.14
CA PRO A 595 6.85 15.43 6.38
C PRO A 595 6.02 14.41 7.11
N TYR A 596 4.99 13.89 6.45
CA TYR A 596 3.98 13.05 7.07
C TYR A 596 3.52 11.97 6.08
N MET A 597 3.81 10.72 6.44
CA MET A 597 3.43 9.54 5.67
C MET A 597 2.57 8.62 6.53
N ALA A 598 1.38 8.28 6.03
CA ALA A 598 0.41 7.43 6.71
C ALA A 598 0.21 6.09 5.98
N SER A 599 -0.02 5.02 6.73
CA SER A 599 -0.33 3.72 6.16
C SER A 599 -1.71 3.72 5.51
N LYS A 600 -1.88 3.11 4.34
CA LYS A 600 -3.21 2.83 3.76
C LYS A 600 -3.96 1.73 4.51
N ARG A 601 -3.32 1.11 5.52
CA ARG A 601 -3.93 0.17 6.47
C ARG A 601 -4.36 0.85 7.77
N THR A 602 -5.41 0.32 8.36
CA THR A 602 -5.81 0.60 9.74
C THR A 602 -5.49 -0.59 10.64
N PHE A 603 -5.13 -0.30 11.88
CA PHE A 603 -4.73 -1.28 12.90
C PHE A 603 -5.61 -1.11 14.12
N ALA A 604 -6.30 -2.16 14.56
CA ALA A 604 -7.27 -2.09 15.65
C ALA A 604 -7.11 -3.21 16.68
N GLY A 605 -7.62 -2.97 17.89
CA GLY A 605 -7.52 -3.90 19.01
C GLY A 605 -6.15 -3.85 19.70
N ARG A 606 -5.62 -5.00 20.10
CA ARG A 606 -4.23 -5.11 20.58
C ARG A 606 -3.25 -4.91 19.44
N GLN A 607 -2.24 -4.09 19.67
CA GLN A 607 -1.30 -3.64 18.64
C GLN A 607 0.14 -3.73 19.16
N PHE A 608 1.03 -4.16 18.28
CA PHE A 608 2.47 -4.07 18.44
C PHE A 608 3.08 -3.45 17.18
N PHE A 609 3.77 -2.33 17.36
CA PHE A 609 4.49 -1.67 16.28
C PHE A 609 5.97 -1.64 16.62
N GLU A 610 6.80 -1.95 15.64
CA GLU A 610 8.24 -1.76 15.72
C GLU A 610 8.75 -1.06 14.46
N CYS A 611 9.60 -0.07 14.65
CA CYS A 611 10.17 0.68 13.55
C CYS A 611 11.62 1.09 13.83
N TYR A 612 12.40 1.20 12.76
CA TYR A 612 13.81 1.57 12.80
C TYR A 612 14.00 2.86 12.02
N LEU A 613 14.24 3.95 12.75
CA LEU A 613 14.40 5.29 12.21
C LEU A 613 15.84 5.78 12.39
N SER A 614 16.26 6.67 11.50
CA SER A 614 17.47 7.49 11.64
C SER A 614 17.18 8.93 11.24
N LEU A 615 17.95 9.86 11.79
CA LEU A 615 18.07 11.19 11.20
C LEU A 615 18.68 11.08 9.79
N ARG A 616 18.12 11.85 8.85
CA ARG A 616 18.73 12.08 7.54
C ARG A 616 19.70 13.28 7.67
N PRO A 617 20.92 13.22 7.12
CA PRO A 617 21.74 14.41 7.06
C PRO A 617 21.14 15.45 6.12
N VAL A 618 21.45 16.71 6.36
CA VAL A 618 21.08 17.80 5.46
C VAL A 618 22.19 17.95 4.43
N TYR A 619 21.84 17.89 3.15
CA TYR A 619 22.80 18.12 2.08
C TYR A 619 22.75 19.56 1.54
N PRO A 620 23.81 20.06 0.89
CA PRO A 620 23.86 21.41 0.31
C PRO A 620 22.76 21.67 -0.70
N TRP A 621 22.38 20.67 -1.51
CA TRP A 621 21.26 20.77 -2.44
C TRP A 621 19.90 20.81 -1.72
N ASP A 622 19.76 20.20 -0.55
CA ASP A 622 18.57 20.37 0.31
C ASP A 622 18.46 21.83 0.80
N ALA A 623 19.57 22.54 0.91
CA ALA A 623 19.63 23.97 1.24
C ALA A 623 19.60 24.89 -0.01
N GLY A 624 19.42 24.33 -1.21
CA GLY A 624 19.30 25.09 -2.46
C GLY A 624 20.61 25.37 -3.20
N ASP A 625 21.72 24.67 -2.89
CA ASP A 625 22.95 24.65 -3.69
C ASP A 625 23.02 23.40 -4.58
N PRO A 626 22.54 23.47 -5.83
CA PRO A 626 22.54 22.32 -6.74
C PRO A 626 23.93 22.02 -7.33
N SER A 627 24.94 22.86 -7.07
CA SER A 627 26.29 22.72 -7.67
C SER A 627 27.25 21.90 -6.82
N PHE A 628 26.85 21.54 -5.59
CA PHE A 628 27.69 20.82 -4.66
C PHE A 628 28.00 19.40 -5.16
N THR A 629 29.29 19.05 -5.12
CA THR A 629 29.80 17.70 -5.36
C THR A 629 30.65 17.29 -4.17
N TYR A 630 30.43 16.08 -3.65
CA TYR A 630 31.23 15.55 -2.55
C TYR A 630 32.60 15.12 -3.08
N ASP A 631 33.68 15.73 -2.59
CA ASP A 631 35.06 15.30 -2.85
C ASP A 631 35.64 14.59 -1.61
N PRO A 632 35.85 13.25 -1.68
CA PRO A 632 36.40 12.46 -0.58
C PRO A 632 37.81 12.90 -0.12
N GLY A 633 38.54 13.65 -0.94
CA GLY A 633 39.92 14.09 -0.67
C GLY A 633 40.05 15.45 -0.01
N THR A 634 38.94 16.17 0.21
CA THR A 634 38.95 17.53 0.80
C THR A 634 38.60 17.51 2.29
N ASP A 635 39.19 18.46 3.02
CA ASP A 635 38.98 18.62 4.47
C ASP A 635 37.49 18.84 4.78
N HIS A 636 36.97 18.11 5.77
CA HIS A 636 35.53 17.96 6.04
C HIS A 636 34.85 19.19 6.68
N ASN A 637 35.43 20.37 6.50
CA ASN A 637 34.97 21.67 7.00
C ASN A 637 34.28 22.48 5.90
N TRP A 638 33.27 21.91 5.25
CA TRP A 638 32.51 22.68 4.25
C TRP A 638 31.76 23.83 4.93
N GLU A 639 32.03 25.06 4.47
CA GLU A 639 31.48 26.30 5.05
C GLU A 639 29.96 26.28 5.16
N ILE A 640 29.27 25.64 4.20
CA ILE A 640 27.81 25.50 4.22
C ILE A 640 27.32 24.70 5.43
N PHE A 641 28.01 23.63 5.84
CA PHE A 641 27.60 22.84 7.00
C PHE A 641 27.89 23.53 8.33
N VAL A 642 28.99 24.30 8.40
CA VAL A 642 29.31 25.15 9.55
C VAL A 642 28.26 26.25 9.69
N ALA A 643 27.90 26.92 8.59
CA ALA A 643 26.87 27.98 8.56
C ALA A 643 25.48 27.48 8.98
N HIS A 644 25.23 26.18 8.87
CA HIS A 644 23.95 25.57 9.21
C HIS A 644 23.99 24.72 10.51
N GLU A 645 25.05 24.77 11.31
CA GLU A 645 25.21 24.12 12.64
C GLU A 645 25.51 22.59 12.65
N GLY A 646 26.21 22.01 11.66
CA GLY A 646 26.57 20.55 11.62
C GLY A 646 26.02 19.70 10.44
N TRP A 647 25.55 18.47 10.64
CA TRP A 647 24.97 17.63 9.56
C TRP A 647 23.52 17.20 9.80
N TYR A 648 23.04 17.23 11.04
CA TYR A 648 21.80 16.58 11.47
C TYR A 648 21.00 17.49 12.39
N ASN A 649 19.69 17.59 12.17
CA ASN A 649 18.79 18.20 13.14
C ASN A 649 18.35 17.14 14.15
N ARG A 650 18.76 17.31 15.41
CA ARG A 650 18.66 16.28 16.45
C ARG A 650 17.34 16.35 17.22
N HIS A 651 16.20 16.38 16.53
CA HIS A 651 14.88 16.46 17.15
C HIS A 651 13.81 15.80 16.28
N ASP A 652 12.66 15.48 16.86
CA ASP A 652 11.43 15.06 16.16
C ASP A 652 11.56 13.84 15.22
N LEU A 653 11.99 12.68 15.73
CA LEU A 653 11.74 11.39 15.04
C LEU A 653 10.44 10.78 15.55
N ASN A 654 9.33 11.03 14.84
CA ASN A 654 8.01 10.81 15.40
C ASN A 654 7.28 9.63 14.74
N PHE A 655 6.48 8.94 15.55
CA PHE A 655 5.62 7.84 15.13
C PHE A 655 4.23 8.01 15.74
N SER A 656 3.20 7.88 14.90
CA SER A 656 1.80 7.94 15.34
C SER A 656 1.08 6.65 15.04
N PHE A 657 0.08 6.32 15.87
CA PHE A 657 -0.77 5.15 15.73
C PHE A 657 -2.19 5.46 16.23
N CYS A 658 -3.16 4.69 15.76
CA CYS A 658 -4.59 5.00 15.94
C CYS A 658 -4.98 6.39 15.39
N GLY A 659 -4.30 6.86 14.34
CA GLY A 659 -4.59 8.14 13.70
C GLY A 659 -5.69 8.04 12.66
N ASP A 660 -6.24 9.19 12.27
CA ASP A 660 -7.23 9.35 11.19
C ASP A 660 -6.61 9.33 9.78
N GLY A 661 -5.29 9.15 9.68
CA GLY A 661 -4.56 9.16 8.40
C GLY A 661 -4.29 10.56 7.84
N ARG A 662 -4.91 11.62 8.37
CA ARG A 662 -4.79 12.99 7.85
C ARG A 662 -4.08 13.97 8.80
N ASN A 663 -4.07 13.67 10.08
CA ASN A 663 -3.46 14.50 11.12
C ASN A 663 -2.46 13.65 11.93
N PRO A 664 -1.17 14.01 12.02
CA PRO A 664 -0.21 13.24 12.81
C PRO A 664 -0.57 13.17 14.30
N LEU A 665 -1.32 14.14 14.81
CA LEU A 665 -1.69 14.25 16.22
C LEU A 665 -3.14 13.80 16.53
N SER A 666 -3.90 13.26 15.58
CA SER A 666 -5.30 12.81 15.82
C SER A 666 -5.40 11.54 16.66
N GLY A 667 -4.36 10.70 16.66
CA GLY A 667 -4.27 9.45 17.43
C GLY A 667 -3.40 9.58 18.66
N TYR A 668 -2.61 8.55 18.91
CA TYR A 668 -1.45 8.65 19.78
C TYR A 668 -0.21 9.00 18.97
N ALA A 669 0.68 9.82 19.53
CA ALA A 669 1.93 10.19 18.88
C ALA A 669 3.10 10.13 19.85
N VAL A 670 4.14 9.36 19.48
CA VAL A 670 5.45 9.38 20.12
C VAL A 670 6.26 10.47 19.45
N VAL A 671 6.65 11.49 20.22
CA VAL A 671 7.51 12.59 19.76
C VAL A 671 8.86 12.45 20.44
N PHE A 672 9.85 11.91 19.72
CA PHE A 672 11.19 11.66 20.24
C PHE A 672 12.08 12.88 20.05
N GLY A 673 12.64 13.40 21.15
CA GLY A 673 13.44 14.62 21.14
C GLY A 673 12.63 15.83 20.68
N GLY A 674 11.41 16.00 21.17
CA GLY A 674 10.59 17.18 20.91
C GLY A 674 11.04 18.43 21.67
N ASP A 675 10.41 19.57 21.33
CA ASP A 675 10.79 20.90 21.84
C ASP A 675 12.29 21.17 21.67
N ASP A 676 12.79 21.00 20.44
CA ASP A 676 14.21 21.09 20.09
C ASP A 676 15.09 20.19 20.99
N ASN A 677 14.70 18.92 21.11
CA ASN A 677 15.41 17.87 21.86
C ASN A 677 15.42 18.04 23.39
N ARG A 678 14.49 18.79 23.98
CA ARG A 678 14.41 18.97 25.44
C ARG A 678 13.66 17.85 26.15
N GLU A 679 12.66 17.27 25.48
CA GLU A 679 11.87 16.18 26.06
C GLU A 679 11.31 15.23 25.00
N THR A 680 11.11 13.99 25.40
CA THR A 680 10.37 12.99 24.62
C THR A 680 8.96 12.84 25.18
N ARG A 681 7.95 12.85 24.32
CA ARG A 681 6.52 12.93 24.69
C ARG A 681 5.72 11.77 24.09
N LEU A 682 4.70 11.34 24.81
CA LEU A 682 3.55 10.60 24.27
C LEU A 682 2.35 11.54 24.33
N LEU A 683 1.74 11.77 23.18
CA LEU A 683 0.53 12.57 23.03
C LEU A 683 -0.66 11.66 22.75
N ARG A 684 -1.84 12.08 23.18
CA ARG A 684 -3.16 11.54 22.81
C ARG A 684 -4.01 12.69 22.30
N GLN A 685 -4.41 12.65 21.03
CA GLN A 685 -5.21 13.71 20.40
C GLN A 685 -4.59 15.10 20.61
N GLY A 686 -3.29 15.22 20.34
CA GLY A 686 -2.50 16.45 20.52
C GLY A 686 -2.21 16.86 21.97
N LYS A 687 -2.69 16.13 22.98
CA LYS A 687 -2.44 16.42 24.40
C LYS A 687 -1.35 15.52 24.97
N ILE A 688 -0.37 16.10 25.67
CA ILE A 688 0.69 15.33 26.33
C ILE A 688 0.09 14.49 27.46
N VAL A 689 0.29 13.17 27.42
CA VAL A 689 -0.17 12.21 28.44
C VAL A 689 0.97 11.52 29.19
N ALA A 690 2.16 11.47 28.59
CA ALA A 690 3.40 11.10 29.27
C ALA A 690 4.60 11.85 28.67
N ARG A 691 5.65 12.07 29.45
CA ARG A 691 6.89 12.71 28.98
C ARG A 691 8.09 12.30 29.81
N THR A 692 9.29 12.45 29.25
CA THR A 692 10.56 12.28 29.93
C THR A 692 11.60 13.24 29.36
N SER A 693 12.51 13.71 30.21
CA SER A 693 13.69 14.51 29.84
C SER A 693 14.99 13.79 30.23
N GLU A 694 14.94 12.47 30.47
CA GLU A 694 16.13 11.67 30.74
C GLU A 694 17.03 11.65 29.50
N GLU A 695 18.32 11.94 29.67
CA GLU A 695 19.29 12.05 28.57
C GLU A 695 19.35 10.82 27.65
N ARG A 696 19.21 9.61 28.21
CA ARG A 696 19.17 8.35 27.44
C ARG A 696 17.97 8.23 26.49
N PHE A 697 16.94 9.04 26.70
CA PHE A 697 15.73 9.12 25.88
C PHE A 697 15.63 10.45 25.12
N LEU A 698 16.78 11.09 24.88
CA LEU A 698 16.94 12.26 24.01
C LEU A 698 18.03 11.96 22.97
N PHE A 699 18.16 12.83 21.97
CA PHE A 699 19.32 12.79 21.11
C PHE A 699 20.56 13.28 21.88
N PRO A 700 21.72 12.61 21.73
CA PRO A 700 22.95 13.10 22.35
C PRO A 700 23.34 14.47 21.80
N THR A 701 23.65 15.44 22.65
CA THR A 701 23.97 16.84 22.28
C THR A 701 25.48 17.12 22.28
N GLU A 702 26.24 16.61 23.24
CA GLU A 702 27.66 16.95 23.45
C GLU A 702 28.67 16.03 22.74
N ILE A 703 28.21 15.13 21.87
CA ILE A 703 29.02 14.00 21.39
C ILE A 703 29.49 14.19 19.93
N PRO A 704 30.72 13.78 19.56
CA PRO A 704 31.23 13.84 18.18
C PRO A 704 30.27 13.28 17.13
N HIS A 705 30.37 13.82 15.91
CA HIS A 705 29.59 13.45 14.71
C HIS A 705 29.30 11.94 14.59
N GLY A 706 30.30 11.08 14.85
CA GLY A 706 30.18 9.64 14.70
C GLY A 706 29.10 8.96 15.56
N VAL A 707 28.63 9.58 16.65
CA VAL A 707 27.67 8.94 17.56
C VAL A 707 26.23 8.98 17.06
N ILE A 708 25.88 9.95 16.22
CA ILE A 708 24.57 10.01 15.56
C ILE A 708 24.63 9.50 14.12
N HIS A 709 25.78 9.63 13.46
CA HIS A 709 25.95 9.35 12.03
C HIS A 709 25.52 7.92 11.66
N TRP A 710 25.86 6.93 12.48
CA TRP A 710 25.62 5.51 12.19
C TRP A 710 24.37 4.92 12.87
N ARG A 711 23.71 5.68 13.75
CA ARG A 711 22.75 5.12 14.71
C ARG A 711 21.40 4.84 14.08
N TRP A 712 20.83 3.69 14.38
CA TRP A 712 19.42 3.39 14.15
C TRP A 712 18.72 3.38 15.51
N TRP A 713 17.58 4.06 15.61
CA TRP A 713 16.74 4.03 16.80
C TRP A 713 15.60 3.04 16.56
N ARG A 714 15.56 1.98 17.38
CA ARG A 714 14.45 1.02 17.39
C ARG A 714 13.39 1.51 18.36
N PHE A 715 12.22 1.87 17.84
CA PHE A 715 11.05 2.15 18.65
C PHE A 715 10.15 0.92 18.67
N SER A 716 9.61 0.59 19.85
CA SER A 716 8.55 -0.41 19.97
C SER A 716 7.39 0.15 20.75
N VAL A 717 6.17 0.00 20.24
CA VAL A 717 4.93 0.42 20.88
C VAL A 717 4.06 -0.81 21.10
N TRP A 718 3.61 -1.00 22.33
CA TRP A 718 2.59 -2.00 22.68
C TRP A 718 1.36 -1.29 23.22
N LYS A 719 0.21 -1.53 22.58
CA LYS A 719 -1.12 -1.17 23.06
C LYS A 719 -1.95 -2.41 23.37
N ASP A 720 -2.49 -2.50 24.58
CA ASP A 720 -3.48 -3.50 24.99
C ASP A 720 -4.63 -2.81 25.74
N GLY A 721 -5.78 -2.69 25.08
CA GLY A 721 -6.89 -1.89 25.59
C GLY A 721 -6.46 -0.44 25.87
N GLY A 722 -6.59 -0.03 27.13
CA GLY A 722 -6.16 1.27 27.69
C GLY A 722 -4.66 1.40 27.91
N GLN A 723 -3.92 0.29 27.96
CA GLN A 723 -2.54 0.33 28.39
C GLN A 723 -1.59 0.53 27.20
N ILE A 724 -0.71 1.52 27.31
CA ILE A 724 0.26 1.88 26.27
C ILE A 724 1.67 1.87 26.87
N ARG A 725 2.59 1.23 26.17
CA ARG A 725 4.02 1.20 26.48
C ARG A 725 4.83 1.56 25.25
N VAL A 726 5.81 2.43 25.43
CA VAL A 726 6.76 2.83 24.40
C VAL A 726 8.16 2.52 24.89
N ASP A 727 8.93 1.79 24.08
CA ASP A 727 10.31 1.42 24.36
C ASP A 727 11.24 2.01 23.29
N LEU A 728 12.44 2.40 23.72
CA LEU A 728 13.55 2.76 22.84
C LEU A 728 14.68 1.75 23.03
N ASN A 729 15.10 1.10 21.95
CA ASN A 729 16.14 0.05 21.96
C ASN A 729 15.88 -1.03 23.03
N GLY A 730 14.60 -1.40 23.23
CA GLY A 730 14.18 -2.40 24.22
C GLY A 730 14.12 -1.91 25.68
N THR A 731 14.45 -0.65 25.94
CA THR A 731 14.32 -0.02 27.26
C THR A 731 13.04 0.80 27.32
N ARG A 732 12.25 0.62 28.38
CA ARG A 732 11.00 1.37 28.58
C ARG A 732 11.25 2.87 28.67
N MET A 733 10.67 3.61 27.73
CA MET A 733 10.79 5.06 27.60
C MET A 733 9.57 5.77 28.19
N LEU A 734 8.35 5.31 27.86
CA LEU A 734 7.09 5.89 28.34
C LEU A 734 6.06 4.78 28.63
N ALA A 735 5.11 5.08 29.52
CA ALA A 735 3.93 4.26 29.77
C ALA A 735 2.72 5.15 30.09
N TYR A 736 1.52 4.71 29.72
CA TYR A 736 0.28 5.43 29.96
C TYR A 736 -0.89 4.45 30.06
N ASP A 737 -1.76 4.65 31.05
CA ASP A 737 -3.04 3.95 31.19
C ASP A 737 -4.16 4.91 30.77
N ASP A 738 -4.69 4.70 29.57
CA ASP A 738 -5.76 5.51 29.00
C ASP A 738 -7.14 5.10 29.55
N PRO A 739 -7.86 6.00 30.24
CA PRO A 739 -9.21 5.71 30.70
C PRO A 739 -10.23 5.61 29.55
N ALA A 740 -9.91 6.12 28.36
CA ALA A 740 -10.76 6.08 27.18
C ALA A 740 -9.90 5.75 25.94
N PRO A 741 -9.45 4.49 25.79
CA PRO A 741 -8.57 4.11 24.70
C PRO A 741 -9.17 4.37 23.33
N LEU A 742 -8.33 4.74 22.37
CA LEU A 742 -8.70 4.71 20.96
C LEU A 742 -8.74 3.26 20.47
N ASP A 743 -9.71 2.90 19.65
CA ASP A 743 -9.91 1.52 19.18
C ASP A 743 -8.88 1.09 18.13
N GLY A 744 -8.44 2.02 17.28
CA GLY A 744 -7.56 1.76 16.14
C GLY A 744 -7.47 2.94 15.19
N GLY A 745 -6.74 2.73 14.08
CA GLY A 745 -6.57 3.71 13.01
C GLY A 745 -5.28 3.51 12.24
N HIS A 746 -4.87 4.51 11.47
CA HIS A 746 -3.65 4.48 10.67
C HIS A 746 -2.39 4.63 11.54
N ALA A 747 -1.30 4.04 11.06
CA ALA A 747 0.05 4.29 11.56
C ALA A 747 0.72 5.35 10.68
N ALA A 748 1.59 6.18 11.25
CA ALA A 748 2.27 7.23 10.49
C ALA A 748 3.68 7.53 10.99
N PHE A 749 4.56 7.90 10.07
CA PHE A 749 5.89 8.43 10.35
C PHE A 749 5.92 9.90 9.97
N TRP A 750 6.48 10.71 10.85
CA TRP A 750 6.53 12.14 10.59
C TRP A 750 7.65 12.84 11.36
N THR A 751 7.88 14.07 10.93
CA THR A 751 8.77 14.99 11.62
C THR A 751 8.29 16.42 11.39
N VAL A 752 8.94 17.39 12.03
CA VAL A 752 8.65 18.80 11.83
C VAL A 752 9.93 19.53 11.49
N ARG A 753 9.97 20.09 10.28
CA ARG A 753 11.14 20.83 9.77
C ARG A 753 12.44 20.04 9.93
N ASN A 754 12.38 18.77 9.54
CA ASN A 754 13.50 17.85 9.61
C ASN A 754 13.41 16.83 8.46
N GLY A 755 14.38 15.94 8.38
CA GLY A 755 14.35 14.74 7.56
C GLY A 755 14.73 13.49 8.33
N PHE A 756 14.21 12.35 7.91
CA PHE A 756 14.48 11.04 8.50
C PHE A 756 14.58 9.96 7.42
N ALA A 757 15.14 8.82 7.80
CA ALA A 757 15.23 7.61 7.00
C ALA A 757 14.63 6.41 7.75
N LEU A 758 14.04 5.48 7.00
CA LEU A 758 13.40 4.27 7.47
C LEU A 758 14.12 3.04 6.89
N SER A 759 14.44 2.05 7.74
CA SER A 759 14.96 0.76 7.25
C SER A 759 13.96 -0.39 7.35
N ARG A 760 13.10 -0.38 8.37
CA ARG A 760 12.07 -1.41 8.56
C ARG A 760 10.94 -0.91 9.44
N ALA A 761 9.72 -1.31 9.09
CA ALA A 761 8.53 -1.26 9.93
C ALA A 761 7.91 -2.67 10.05
N THR A 762 7.61 -3.09 11.27
CA THR A 762 6.86 -4.31 11.58
C THR A 762 5.62 -3.92 12.37
N LEU A 763 4.45 -4.04 11.74
CA LEU A 763 3.18 -3.57 12.27
C LEU A 763 2.23 -4.76 12.45
N PHE A 764 1.80 -5.01 13.67
CA PHE A 764 0.99 -6.17 14.01
C PHE A 764 -0.21 -5.75 14.86
N ALA A 765 -1.41 -6.15 14.48
CA ALA A 765 -2.62 -5.86 15.25
C ALA A 765 -3.61 -7.02 15.20
N GLU A 766 -4.52 -7.12 16.17
CA GLU A 766 -5.60 -8.13 16.15
C GLU A 766 -6.43 -8.05 14.87
N ARG A 767 -6.70 -6.83 14.39
CA ARG A 767 -7.35 -6.60 13.10
C ARG A 767 -6.55 -5.59 12.31
N VAL A 768 -6.31 -5.94 11.06
CA VAL A 768 -5.73 -5.07 10.05
C VAL A 768 -6.74 -4.97 8.92
N ALA A 769 -7.11 -3.75 8.54
CA ALA A 769 -7.98 -3.50 7.40
C ALA A 769 -7.28 -2.57 6.41
N TRP A 770 -7.68 -2.66 5.14
CA TRP A 770 -7.15 -1.85 4.06
C TRP A 770 -8.14 -0.72 3.74
N GLU A 771 -7.73 0.52 3.94
CA GLU A 771 -8.58 1.73 3.85
C GLU A 771 -7.84 2.89 3.13
N PRO A 772 -7.48 2.73 1.84
CA PRO A 772 -6.68 3.71 1.12
C PRO A 772 -7.43 5.01 0.81
N GLU A 773 -8.75 4.94 0.58
CA GLU A 773 -9.55 6.06 0.06
C GLU A 773 -9.64 7.24 1.05
N VAL A 774 -9.47 6.99 2.35
CA VAL A 774 -9.43 8.06 3.37
C VAL A 774 -8.26 9.03 3.11
N LEU A 775 -7.18 8.53 2.50
CA LEU A 775 -5.97 9.29 2.19
C LEU A 775 -6.00 9.92 0.80
N TYR A 776 -7.02 9.62 -0.01
CA TYR A 776 -7.15 10.20 -1.33
C TYR A 776 -7.64 11.64 -1.26
N VAL A 777 -7.26 12.42 -2.26
CA VAL A 777 -7.58 13.83 -2.39
C VAL A 777 -8.53 14.05 -3.55
N ALA A 778 -9.45 15.00 -3.38
CA ALA A 778 -10.31 15.41 -4.46
C ALA A 778 -9.54 16.28 -5.45
N ASP A 779 -9.91 16.17 -6.72
CA ASP A 779 -9.27 16.92 -7.76
C ASP A 779 -9.72 18.39 -7.75
N ALA A 780 -8.78 19.33 -7.87
CA ALA A 780 -9.07 20.76 -7.74
C ALA A 780 -9.42 21.39 -9.10
N PRO A 781 -10.48 22.22 -9.18
CA PRO A 781 -10.73 23.04 -10.36
C PRO A 781 -9.69 24.16 -10.46
N ALA A 782 -9.54 24.74 -11.66
CA ALA A 782 -8.77 25.97 -11.82
C ALA A 782 -9.43 27.11 -11.00
N ALA A 783 -8.64 27.80 -10.19
CA ALA A 783 -9.09 28.90 -9.34
C ALA A 783 -8.03 30.00 -9.28
N ALA A 784 -8.44 31.19 -8.84
CA ALA A 784 -7.53 32.32 -8.62
C ALA A 784 -6.48 32.06 -7.52
N TRP A 785 -6.72 31.05 -6.68
CA TRP A 785 -5.84 30.62 -5.60
C TRP A 785 -5.41 29.18 -5.84
N GLN A 786 -4.14 28.88 -5.58
CA GLN A 786 -3.56 27.55 -5.75
C GLN A 786 -2.97 27.06 -4.41
N PRO A 787 -3.26 25.82 -3.97
CA PRO A 787 -2.62 25.24 -2.80
C PRO A 787 -1.13 24.98 -3.06
N ARG A 788 -0.31 25.08 -2.02
CA ARG A 788 1.13 24.77 -2.04
C ARG A 788 1.49 23.93 -0.81
N PRO A 789 1.74 22.62 -0.94
CA PRO A 789 1.63 21.76 -2.15
C PRO A 789 0.22 21.69 -2.76
N ALA A 790 0.09 21.27 -4.03
CA ALA A 790 -1.20 21.23 -4.74
C ALA A 790 -2.29 20.43 -4.03
N ASP A 791 -1.92 19.33 -3.38
CA ASP A 791 -2.86 18.42 -2.72
C ASP A 791 -3.08 18.74 -1.24
N SER A 792 -2.48 19.81 -0.72
CA SER A 792 -2.67 20.25 0.66
C SER A 792 -4.08 20.73 0.97
N ALA A 793 -4.85 21.11 -0.07
CA ALA A 793 -6.22 21.59 0.09
C ALA A 793 -7.13 21.23 -1.09
N THR A 794 -8.39 20.91 -0.80
CA THR A 794 -9.45 20.83 -1.81
C THR A 794 -10.11 22.19 -2.00
N LEU A 795 -10.25 22.61 -3.26
CA LEU A 795 -10.84 23.88 -3.64
C LEU A 795 -12.27 23.73 -4.14
N THR A 796 -13.15 24.64 -3.73
CA THR A 796 -14.53 24.76 -4.23
C THR A 796 -14.89 26.22 -4.44
N VAL A 797 -15.38 26.59 -5.62
CA VAL A 797 -15.87 27.95 -5.89
C VAL A 797 -17.28 28.09 -5.32
N LEU A 798 -17.48 29.09 -4.46
CA LEU A 798 -18.74 29.42 -3.83
C LEU A 798 -19.62 30.29 -4.75
N PRO A 799 -20.96 30.33 -4.53
CA PRO A 799 -21.88 31.11 -5.36
C PRO A 799 -21.58 32.62 -5.41
N ASP A 800 -20.91 33.16 -4.39
CA ASP A 800 -20.50 34.57 -4.30
C ASP A 800 -19.13 34.86 -4.96
N GLY A 801 -18.55 33.86 -5.64
CA GLY A 801 -17.27 33.96 -6.34
C GLY A 801 -16.04 33.76 -5.46
N ARG A 802 -16.19 33.57 -4.13
CA ARG A 802 -15.06 33.19 -3.27
C ARG A 802 -14.65 31.75 -3.49
N THR A 803 -13.38 31.44 -3.28
CA THR A 803 -12.86 30.07 -3.24
C THR A 803 -12.83 29.60 -1.80
N ARG A 804 -13.52 28.50 -1.50
CA ARG A 804 -13.33 27.76 -0.26
C ARG A 804 -12.22 26.73 -0.43
N ALA A 805 -11.18 26.84 0.38
CA ALA A 805 -10.11 25.86 0.47
C ALA A 805 -10.24 25.09 1.79
N VAL A 806 -10.37 23.77 1.71
CA VAL A 806 -10.45 22.86 2.86
C VAL A 806 -9.18 22.03 2.94
N HIS A 807 -8.55 21.96 4.10
CA HIS A 807 -7.26 21.27 4.27
C HIS A 807 -7.46 19.76 4.17
N ASN A 808 -6.64 19.10 3.37
CA ASN A 808 -6.68 17.65 3.24
C ASN A 808 -5.88 16.94 4.34
N ALA A 809 -4.87 17.62 4.91
CA ALA A 809 -4.05 17.14 6.01
C ALA A 809 -3.83 18.24 7.06
N GLY A 810 -3.66 17.87 8.32
CA GLY A 810 -3.17 18.76 9.39
C GLY A 810 -1.67 18.69 9.55
N ALA A 811 -0.96 18.69 8.43
CA ALA A 811 0.49 18.67 8.36
C ALA A 811 0.95 19.73 7.35
N GLY A 812 1.93 20.55 7.74
CA GLY A 812 2.54 21.57 6.90
C GLY A 812 1.95 22.98 7.09
N PRO A 813 2.35 23.93 6.23
CA PRO A 813 2.03 25.35 6.41
C PRO A 813 0.61 25.74 6.01
N PHE A 814 -0.14 24.85 5.33
CA PHE A 814 -1.42 25.16 4.68
C PHE A 814 -1.35 26.48 3.88
N ALA A 815 -0.63 26.45 2.77
CA ALA A 815 -0.37 27.63 1.96
C ALA A 815 -1.29 27.72 0.75
N LEU A 816 -1.94 28.88 0.55
CA LEU A 816 -2.71 29.22 -0.65
C LEU A 816 -2.08 30.44 -1.32
N ARG A 817 -1.71 30.30 -2.59
CA ARG A 817 -0.99 31.33 -3.33
C ARG A 817 -1.84 31.93 -4.44
N HIS A 818 -1.76 33.25 -4.54
CA HIS A 818 -2.22 34.04 -5.67
C HIS A 818 -1.01 34.74 -6.32
N ARG A 819 -0.94 34.69 -7.66
CA ARG A 819 0.06 35.41 -8.46
C ARG A 819 -0.64 36.47 -9.30
N PHE A 820 -0.08 37.68 -9.30
CA PHE A 820 -0.63 38.80 -10.06
C PHE A 820 -0.05 38.86 -11.47
N GLU A 821 -0.90 38.89 -12.49
CA GLU A 821 -0.51 38.99 -13.89
C GLU A 821 -1.37 40.04 -14.62
N PRO A 822 -0.84 41.26 -14.91
CA PRO A 822 0.46 41.78 -14.50
C PRO A 822 0.53 42.20 -13.01
N PRO A 823 1.71 42.27 -12.40
CA PRO A 823 1.88 42.73 -11.01
C PRO A 823 1.42 44.19 -10.82
N PRO A 824 0.52 44.50 -9.87
CA PRO A 824 0.07 45.87 -9.59
C PRO A 824 1.19 46.74 -9.01
N ASP A 825 1.14 48.03 -9.34
CA ASP A 825 2.04 49.05 -8.80
C ASP A 825 1.44 49.70 -7.55
N LEU A 826 2.06 49.47 -6.40
CA LEU A 826 1.61 50.00 -5.11
C LEU A 826 1.82 51.52 -5.00
N ALA A 827 2.56 52.16 -5.91
CA ALA A 827 2.59 53.62 -5.99
C ALA A 827 1.24 54.20 -6.45
N GLN A 828 0.46 53.43 -7.22
CA GLN A 828 -0.83 53.84 -7.76
C GLN A 828 -1.99 53.30 -6.93
N THR A 829 -1.89 52.03 -6.50
CA THR A 829 -2.94 51.32 -5.77
C THR A 829 -2.34 50.65 -4.52
N PRO A 830 -2.10 51.40 -3.44
CA PRO A 830 -1.34 50.89 -2.28
C PRO A 830 -2.18 50.05 -1.31
N VAL A 831 -3.52 50.09 -1.39
CA VAL A 831 -4.40 49.47 -0.40
C VAL A 831 -4.80 48.08 -0.87
N LEU A 832 -4.37 47.05 -0.16
CA LEU A 832 -4.78 45.67 -0.38
C LEU A 832 -6.13 45.40 0.28
N GLU A 833 -7.09 44.90 -0.49
CA GLU A 833 -8.35 44.35 -0.02
C GLU A 833 -8.46 42.87 -0.41
N VAL A 834 -8.73 42.00 0.56
CA VAL A 834 -8.95 40.56 0.33
C VAL A 834 -10.26 40.15 1.02
N PRO A 835 -11.30 39.72 0.28
CA PRO A 835 -12.44 39.05 0.88
C PRO A 835 -11.93 37.77 1.56
N LEU A 836 -12.02 37.66 2.88
CA LEU A 836 -11.37 36.61 3.64
C LEU A 836 -12.22 36.20 4.83
N ARG A 837 -12.47 34.90 4.98
CA ARG A 837 -13.08 34.31 6.18
C ARG A 837 -12.32 33.06 6.58
N GLN A 838 -11.81 33.04 7.80
CA GLN A 838 -11.17 31.87 8.40
C GLN A 838 -12.21 31.02 9.15
N GLY A 839 -12.19 29.71 8.91
CA GLY A 839 -12.99 28.74 9.67
C GLY A 839 -12.47 28.57 11.11
N PRO A 840 -13.23 27.88 11.99
CA PRO A 840 -12.77 27.54 13.32
C PRO A 840 -11.46 26.73 13.27
N GLY A 841 -10.49 27.07 14.14
CA GLY A 841 -9.19 26.41 14.19
C GLY A 841 -8.23 26.78 13.04
N THR A 842 -8.63 27.65 12.10
CA THR A 842 -7.77 28.11 11.03
C THR A 842 -6.98 29.35 11.45
N GLU A 843 -5.66 29.27 11.42
CA GLU A 843 -4.75 30.38 11.67
C GLU A 843 -3.80 30.58 10.51
N GLN A 844 -3.70 31.81 10.01
CA GLN A 844 -2.87 32.16 8.87
C GLN A 844 -2.33 33.59 9.01
N ASN A 845 -1.30 33.88 8.23
CA ASN A 845 -0.77 35.21 7.97
C ASN A 845 -0.65 35.42 6.45
N LEU A 846 -0.51 36.67 6.02
CA LEU A 846 -0.24 37.03 4.63
C LEU A 846 1.25 37.19 4.40
N HIS A 847 1.80 36.36 3.52
CA HIS A 847 3.16 36.43 3.03
C HIS A 847 3.16 37.11 1.66
N LEU A 848 3.98 38.14 1.48
CA LEU A 848 3.94 39.02 0.32
C LEU A 848 5.32 39.11 -0.33
N GLU A 849 5.37 39.11 -1.65
CA GLU A 849 6.58 39.47 -2.40
C GLU A 849 6.36 40.82 -3.07
N ILE A 850 7.14 41.83 -2.64
CA ILE A 850 7.05 43.20 -3.16
C ILE A 850 8.43 43.63 -3.64
N GLY A 851 8.54 43.96 -4.92
CA GLY A 851 9.81 44.40 -5.51
C GLY A 851 10.95 43.37 -5.36
N GLY A 852 10.62 42.07 -5.36
CA GLY A 852 11.56 40.98 -5.17
C GLY A 852 12.02 40.75 -3.73
N ARG A 853 11.37 41.39 -2.74
CA ARG A 853 11.62 41.17 -1.31
C ARG A 853 10.41 40.58 -0.61
N SER A 854 10.67 39.72 0.37
CA SER A 854 9.63 39.09 1.18
C SER A 854 9.17 39.94 2.36
N PHE A 855 7.85 39.97 2.59
CA PHE A 855 7.19 40.69 3.67
C PHE A 855 6.06 39.85 4.29
N LEU A 856 5.60 40.26 5.46
CA LEU A 856 4.55 39.58 6.24
C LEU A 856 3.53 40.59 6.76
N VAL A 857 2.24 40.27 6.68
CA VAL A 857 1.17 40.93 7.44
C VAL A 857 0.55 39.89 8.36
N ARG A 858 0.57 40.15 9.67
CA ARG A 858 0.04 39.22 10.66
C ARG A 858 -1.49 39.32 10.71
N ILE A 859 -2.18 38.19 10.71
CA ILE A 859 -3.64 38.10 10.89
C ILE A 859 -3.94 37.37 12.19
N SER A 860 -3.59 36.08 12.27
CA SER A 860 -3.93 35.22 13.40
C SER A 860 -2.78 34.33 13.85
N ALA A 861 -2.00 33.78 12.91
CA ALA A 861 -0.91 32.86 13.27
C ALA A 861 0.22 33.58 14.05
N PRO A 862 0.83 32.93 15.07
CA PRO A 862 1.95 33.51 15.81
C PRO A 862 3.18 33.78 14.94
N LEU A 863 4.09 34.62 15.42
CA LEU A 863 5.38 34.90 14.76
C LEU A 863 6.55 34.11 15.36
N SER A 864 6.33 33.45 16.50
CA SER A 864 7.32 32.65 17.20
C SER A 864 7.56 31.31 16.51
N GLY A 865 8.79 30.81 16.57
CA GLY A 865 9.13 29.52 15.98
C GLY A 865 9.00 29.49 14.45
N MET A 866 9.20 30.62 13.76
CA MET A 866 9.26 30.69 12.29
C MET A 866 10.68 30.38 11.79
N LYS A 867 10.80 29.63 10.68
CA LYS A 867 12.10 29.37 10.00
C LYS A 867 12.18 30.00 8.60
N ALA A 868 11.04 30.21 7.95
CA ALA A 868 10.95 30.74 6.58
C ALA A 868 9.63 31.49 6.37
N LEU A 869 9.54 32.27 5.30
CA LEU A 869 8.29 32.83 4.78
C LEU A 869 7.77 31.96 3.62
N LEU A 870 6.48 32.09 3.28
CA LEU A 870 5.84 31.39 2.16
C LEU A 870 5.91 32.23 0.87
N THR A 871 7.11 32.67 0.50
CA THR A 871 7.39 33.45 -0.70
C THR A 871 8.42 32.72 -1.57
N PRO A 872 8.43 32.93 -2.90
CA PRO A 872 9.40 32.28 -3.80
C PRO A 872 10.87 32.43 -3.36
N GLU A 873 11.23 33.55 -2.73
CA GLU A 873 12.58 33.78 -2.20
C GLU A 873 13.04 32.70 -1.20
N PHE A 874 12.12 32.20 -0.36
CA PHE A 874 12.37 31.24 0.72
C PHE A 874 12.11 29.77 0.34
N GLU A 875 11.57 29.52 -0.85
CA GLU A 875 11.21 28.18 -1.33
C GLU A 875 12.32 27.59 -2.21
N ARG A 876 13.52 27.46 -1.66
CA ARG A 876 14.69 26.90 -2.36
C ARG A 876 15.09 25.56 -1.74
N GLY A 877 14.89 24.45 -2.45
CA GLY A 877 15.17 23.11 -1.90
C GLY A 877 14.26 22.74 -0.72
N GLU A 878 14.68 21.78 0.10
CA GLU A 878 13.92 21.28 1.26
C GLU A 878 14.11 22.12 2.53
N CYS A 879 15.18 22.93 2.61
CA CYS A 879 15.48 24.02 3.56
C CYS A 879 15.19 23.77 5.06
N PHE A 880 15.14 22.51 5.50
CA PHE A 880 14.61 22.17 6.83
C PHE A 880 15.55 22.52 7.99
N ARG A 881 16.80 22.88 7.68
CA ARG A 881 17.84 23.26 8.65
C ARG A 881 17.91 24.74 8.99
N LEU A 882 17.08 25.59 8.39
CA LEU A 882 17.13 27.01 8.70
C LEU A 882 17.02 27.25 10.23
N PRO A 883 17.80 28.16 10.82
CA PRO A 883 17.66 28.49 12.22
C PRO A 883 16.28 29.11 12.45
N VAL A 884 15.72 28.92 13.65
CA VAL A 884 14.51 29.65 14.04
C VAL A 884 14.85 31.14 14.01
N MET A 885 14.08 31.92 13.25
CA MET A 885 14.20 33.37 13.22
C MET A 885 13.76 33.93 14.57
N PRO A 886 14.61 34.72 15.27
CA PRO A 886 14.19 35.42 16.47
C PRO A 886 12.97 36.29 16.16
N GLU A 887 11.94 36.25 17.01
CA GLU A 887 10.69 36.99 16.73
C GLU A 887 10.94 38.49 16.54
N ALA A 888 11.88 39.07 17.29
CA ALA A 888 12.30 40.46 17.14
C ALA A 888 12.83 40.75 15.71
N ALA A 889 13.63 39.84 15.16
CA ALA A 889 14.13 39.96 13.79
C ALA A 889 13.01 39.81 12.75
N VAL A 890 12.03 38.93 12.99
CA VAL A 890 10.84 38.82 12.13
C VAL A 890 10.06 40.13 12.10
N ARG A 891 9.83 40.73 13.27
CA ARG A 891 9.12 42.00 13.42
C ARG A 891 9.84 43.18 12.78
N GLU A 892 11.15 43.22 12.94
CA GLU A 892 12.00 44.27 12.38
C GLU A 892 12.06 44.18 10.85
N ARG A 893 12.40 43.00 10.31
CA ARG A 893 12.81 42.82 8.91
C ARG A 893 11.67 42.53 7.95
N TYR A 894 10.63 41.79 8.38
CA TYR A 894 9.62 41.24 7.46
C TYR A 894 8.20 41.72 7.75
N LEU A 895 7.82 41.88 9.03
CA LEU A 895 6.46 42.26 9.40
C LEU A 895 6.16 43.70 8.98
N LEU A 896 5.17 43.93 8.12
CA LEU A 896 4.68 45.27 7.76
C LEU A 896 3.65 45.80 8.76
N GLY A 897 2.88 44.93 9.40
CA GLY A 897 1.89 45.29 10.40
C GLY A 897 0.94 44.13 10.71
N GLU A 898 -0.11 44.44 11.47
CA GLU A 898 -1.17 43.51 11.83
C GLU A 898 -2.48 43.95 11.17
N ALA A 899 -3.27 42.99 10.70
CA ALA A 899 -4.56 43.21 10.06
C ALA A 899 -5.60 42.25 10.64
N ALA A 900 -6.85 42.68 10.66
CA ALA A 900 -7.99 41.84 11.02
C ALA A 900 -9.05 41.90 9.93
N THR A 901 -9.81 40.84 9.78
CA THR A 901 -10.97 40.83 8.90
C THR A 901 -12.11 41.62 9.55
N ALA A 902 -12.66 42.60 8.83
CA ALA A 902 -13.86 43.33 9.19
C ALA A 902 -14.90 43.18 8.05
N ASP A 903 -16.16 42.87 8.40
CA ASP A 903 -17.25 42.66 7.43
C ASP A 903 -16.94 41.65 6.32
N GLY A 904 -16.10 40.65 6.60
CA GLY A 904 -15.68 39.63 5.63
C GLY A 904 -14.54 40.06 4.70
N HIS A 905 -13.94 41.23 4.93
CA HIS A 905 -12.82 41.76 4.16
C HIS A 905 -11.62 42.06 5.07
N LEU A 906 -10.43 41.69 4.63
CA LEU A 906 -9.17 42.17 5.17
C LEU A 906 -8.72 43.37 4.31
N ARG A 907 -8.49 44.53 4.94
CA ARG A 907 -7.95 45.73 4.28
C ARG A 907 -6.65 46.17 4.94
N PHE A 908 -5.62 46.46 4.15
CA PHE A 908 -4.31 46.89 4.66
C PHE A 908 -3.59 47.82 3.66
N ASP A 909 -3.17 49.00 4.11
CA ASP A 909 -2.40 49.95 3.27
C ASP A 909 -0.91 49.56 3.25
N LEU A 910 -0.52 48.80 2.23
CA LEU A 910 0.84 48.33 2.02
C LEU A 910 1.80 49.49 1.76
N GLY A 911 1.36 50.49 1.00
CA GLY A 911 2.17 51.67 0.67
C GLY A 911 2.52 52.47 1.92
N LYS A 912 1.55 52.68 2.82
CA LYS A 912 1.77 53.35 4.11
C LYS A 912 2.68 52.51 5.00
N ALA A 913 2.45 51.21 5.10
CA ALA A 913 3.28 50.34 5.95
C ALA A 913 4.75 50.31 5.50
N LEU A 914 5.02 50.29 4.19
CA LEU A 914 6.37 50.40 3.64
C LEU A 914 7.02 51.76 3.95
N GLN A 915 6.25 52.85 3.81
CA GLN A 915 6.69 54.21 4.14
C GLN A 915 7.02 54.37 5.63
N ASP A 916 6.13 53.90 6.51
CA ASP A 916 6.31 53.98 7.96
C ASP A 916 7.55 53.20 8.43
N LYS A 917 7.93 52.14 7.70
CA LYS A 917 9.17 51.37 7.91
C LYS A 917 10.41 51.94 7.23
N GLY A 918 10.29 53.05 6.50
CA GLY A 918 11.39 53.64 5.74
C GLY A 918 11.92 52.73 4.63
N ILE A 919 11.11 51.79 4.15
CA ILE A 919 11.52 50.84 3.09
C ILE A 919 11.38 51.54 1.74
N GLN A 920 12.50 51.75 1.06
CA GLN A 920 12.55 52.26 -0.31
C GLN A 920 12.96 51.14 -1.26
N LEU A 921 12.10 50.83 -2.23
CA LEU A 921 12.35 49.81 -3.26
C LEU A 921 12.36 50.45 -4.65
N PRO A 922 13.21 49.97 -5.57
CA PRO A 922 13.26 50.48 -6.94
C PRO A 922 11.95 50.26 -7.71
N HIS A 923 11.22 49.19 -7.37
CA HIS A 923 9.91 48.88 -7.93
C HIS A 923 8.96 48.42 -6.81
N LEU A 924 7.81 49.09 -6.68
CA LEU A 924 6.78 48.75 -5.70
C LEU A 924 5.72 47.82 -6.32
N ARG A 925 6.15 46.74 -6.93
CA ARG A 925 5.25 45.76 -7.56
C ARG A 925 4.98 44.58 -6.63
N LEU A 926 3.71 44.31 -6.36
CA LEU A 926 3.28 43.12 -5.62
C LEU A 926 3.14 41.94 -6.61
N THR A 927 4.01 40.95 -6.51
CA THR A 927 4.06 39.81 -7.46
C THR A 927 3.27 38.62 -6.94
N VAL A 928 3.40 38.33 -5.65
CA VAL A 928 2.82 37.15 -5.00
C VAL A 928 2.19 37.52 -3.68
N LEU A 929 1.05 36.90 -3.41
CA LEU A 929 0.39 36.89 -2.11
C LEU A 929 0.12 35.43 -1.72
N THR A 930 0.58 35.02 -0.54
CA THR A 930 0.36 33.67 0.00
C THR A 930 -0.27 33.75 1.39
N LEU A 931 -1.39 33.07 1.58
CA LEU A 931 -2.02 32.84 2.88
C LEU A 931 -1.48 31.55 3.47
N GLY A 932 -0.97 31.56 4.70
CA GLY A 932 -0.52 30.33 5.36
C GLY A 932 0.04 30.53 6.76
N ASN A 933 0.42 29.44 7.41
CA ASN A 933 1.05 29.42 8.73
C ASN A 933 2.51 28.95 8.62
N THR A 934 3.41 29.66 9.28
CA THR A 934 4.82 29.29 9.41
C THR A 934 5.29 29.29 10.86
N SER A 935 4.41 29.35 11.84
CA SER A 935 4.76 29.12 13.25
C SER A 935 4.66 27.65 13.58
N ASN A 936 5.71 27.11 14.21
CA ASN A 936 5.67 25.78 14.81
C ASN A 936 5.56 25.79 16.35
N THR A 937 5.24 26.94 16.95
CA THR A 937 5.03 27.01 18.40
C THR A 937 3.91 26.04 18.78
N GLY A 938 4.12 25.16 19.77
CA GLY A 938 3.12 24.18 20.17
C GLY A 938 2.80 23.11 19.11
N TYR A 939 3.72 22.82 18.17
CA TYR A 939 3.51 21.85 17.07
C TYR A 939 2.37 22.24 16.11
N ARG A 940 2.11 23.53 15.93
CA ARG A 940 1.03 24.04 15.06
C ARG A 940 1.15 23.64 13.59
N LEU A 941 2.34 23.32 13.09
CA LEU A 941 2.49 22.77 11.74
C LEU A 941 2.03 21.31 11.63
N ALA A 942 1.86 20.61 12.75
CA ALA A 942 1.41 19.24 12.84
C ALA A 942 -0.01 19.12 13.44
N GLY A 943 -0.81 20.20 13.38
CA GLY A 943 -2.16 20.22 13.96
C GLY A 943 -2.21 20.48 15.48
N GLY A 944 -1.06 20.79 16.09
CA GLY A 944 -0.94 21.06 17.51
C GLY A 944 -1.79 22.24 17.96
N GLU A 945 -2.28 22.18 19.21
CA GLU A 945 -3.19 23.18 19.78
C GLU A 945 -4.49 23.40 18.99
N GLY A 946 -4.86 22.45 18.10
CA GLY A 946 -6.03 22.54 17.24
C GLY A 946 -5.88 23.51 16.06
N CYS A 947 -4.64 23.87 15.72
CA CYS A 947 -4.31 24.79 14.63
C CYS A 947 -4.28 24.07 13.29
N ASN A 948 -5.03 24.58 12.30
CA ASN A 948 -5.03 24.11 10.92
C ASN A 948 -5.20 22.58 10.73
N PRO A 949 -6.06 21.87 11.50
CA PRO A 949 -6.26 20.43 11.31
C PRO A 949 -6.85 20.13 9.92
N ALA A 950 -6.79 18.87 9.49
CA ALA A 950 -7.55 18.42 8.33
C ALA A 950 -9.04 18.76 8.49
N GLY A 951 -9.65 19.30 7.43
CA GLY A 951 -11.01 19.84 7.46
C GLY A 951 -11.14 21.30 7.91
N ALA A 952 -10.08 21.91 8.47
CA ALA A 952 -10.02 23.37 8.61
C ALA A 952 -10.16 24.02 7.23
N PHE A 953 -10.62 25.26 7.19
CA PHE A 953 -10.90 25.92 5.93
C PHE A 953 -10.69 27.44 5.96
N VAL A 954 -10.52 27.99 4.77
CA VAL A 954 -10.57 29.43 4.50
C VAL A 954 -11.44 29.69 3.27
N GLU A 955 -12.26 30.73 3.32
CA GLU A 955 -13.01 31.24 2.16
C GLU A 955 -12.37 32.56 1.74
N VAL A 956 -11.82 32.59 0.53
CA VAL A 956 -11.00 33.70 0.04
C VAL A 956 -11.44 34.14 -1.35
N GLY A 957 -11.68 35.45 -1.52
CA GLY A 957 -12.00 36.05 -2.81
C GLY A 957 -10.74 36.48 -3.57
N GLU A 958 -10.93 36.97 -4.79
CA GLU A 958 -9.83 37.56 -5.57
C GLU A 958 -9.32 38.83 -4.87
N PRO A 959 -7.99 38.97 -4.64
CA PRO A 959 -7.42 40.14 -4.00
C PRO A 959 -7.50 41.37 -4.93
N ARG A 960 -7.82 42.53 -4.36
CA ARG A 960 -7.93 43.81 -5.08
C ARG A 960 -6.97 44.83 -4.50
N LEU A 961 -6.39 45.64 -5.37
CA LEU A 961 -5.57 46.79 -4.99
C LEU A 961 -6.35 48.06 -5.32
N LEU A 962 -6.52 48.91 -4.31
CA LEU A 962 -7.33 50.13 -4.37
C LEU A 962 -6.44 51.36 -4.21
N GLY A 963 -6.93 52.49 -4.72
CA GLY A 963 -6.42 53.81 -4.33
C GLY A 963 -6.64 54.07 -2.84
N ARG A 964 -5.99 55.11 -2.30
CA ARG A 964 -6.22 55.54 -0.90
C ARG A 964 -7.57 56.26 -0.70
N ASP A 965 -8.15 56.74 -1.78
CA ASP A 965 -9.36 57.57 -1.80
C ASP A 965 -10.65 56.75 -1.91
#